data_AF-A0A7Z0E821-F1
#
_entry.id   AF-A0A7Z0E821-F1
#
_cell.length_a   1.000
_cell.length_b   1.000
_cell.length_c   1.000
_cell.angle_alpha   90.00
_cell.angle_beta   90.00
_cell.angle_gamma   90.00
#
_symmetry.space_group_name_H-M   'P 1'
#
loop_
_entity.id
_entity.type
_entity.pdbx_description
1 polymer ?
#
loop_
_entity_poly.entity_id
_entity_poly.type
_entity_poly.pdbx_seq_one_letter_code
_entity_poly.pdbx_strand_id
1 'polypeptide(L)'
;MKTTPTGQSSVILSAWAPVEERRLVLGEGARFLETGIRPVPDTEQPGAAQHPFVLVDILEGCLYSTSAEPGSGLTLQGSLTEPLGAVAPVRQHSSAPEGQWVAARGAGLALLERSSSGELQVLESLGEPAAGRSAVPLRMNDAVADPHGRFWAGAMAYDGDAGQGFLLRLDPDGSIHIVLEDLAIPNGPAFSADGATMYLSDTPTGWIRRHRVDIATGALDAGEDFIHISEGGPDGMTVDAEDCLWSAVWGASCLHRYSPAGELLERIEVPVRQPTSIALSAAPPYRVMVTSATQHLDEPTDHDGRVITAEVSVAGRPAVSYRPGPEQEPQSNWAGNLTYSSTRLKRPRSIDELTQLVAESDQVKALGSRHSFSSVADTTGTLITLTEMPRVFTLDAEARTVTFDAATRYGDLAAALQAEGWALPNMASLPHITVAGSVATGTHGSGNANPPLASSVRSLEMALADGSLRTFRRGEADFDGAVVSLGALGIVTTLTLDVIPSFQVRQDIYEGVSWEGVLENFEELTGAAYSVSLFTRWADEDFGLVWMKSTQEPPAEVLGVSARREDIGLAGGPPEFATEQGGRWGSWDQRLPHFRLDFTPSNGDELQSEYLLPRENAVEGLRRMRALAAEIEPLLLISEIRTMAADEQWLSGASGRETVGFHFTWLQREAEVAALLPRLEEQLLPLGARPHWGKRFATTEIASLYPRLGDFTRLAKELDPKGTFRNTFLDEMLFGSEPRD
;
A
#
# COMPACT_ATOMS: atom_id res chain seq x y z
N MET A 1 25.93 -2.89 -55.17
CA MET A 1 25.37 -3.98 -55.99
C MET A 1 23.86 -3.83 -55.98
N LYS A 2 23.26 -3.75 -57.17
CA LYS A 2 21.83 -3.85 -57.53
C LYS A 2 20.79 -3.16 -56.63
N THR A 3 20.40 -1.97 -57.06
CA THR A 3 19.06 -1.42 -56.89
C THR A 3 18.04 -2.31 -57.62
N THR A 4 17.04 -2.81 -56.89
CA THR A 4 15.91 -3.54 -57.46
C THR A 4 14.70 -2.59 -57.48
N PRO A 5 14.14 -2.22 -58.64
CA PRO A 5 12.89 -1.49 -58.70
C PRO A 5 11.72 -2.47 -58.85
N THR A 6 10.86 -2.55 -57.83
CA THR A 6 9.39 -2.74 -57.86
C THR A 6 8.91 -2.88 -56.41
N GLY A 7 7.93 -2.07 -56.01
CA GLY A 7 7.49 -1.88 -54.62
C GLY A 7 6.75 -3.06 -53.99
N GLN A 8 7.38 -4.23 -53.93
CA GLN A 8 6.98 -5.31 -53.02
C GLN A 8 7.89 -5.27 -51.80
N SER A 9 7.30 -5.01 -50.64
CA SER A 9 7.97 -5.18 -49.35
C SER A 9 8.51 -6.62 -49.23
N SER A 10 9.71 -6.78 -48.66
CA SER A 10 10.30 -8.11 -48.48
C SER A 10 9.70 -8.86 -47.29
N VAL A 11 9.05 -8.12 -46.38
CA VAL A 11 8.38 -8.66 -45.20
C VAL A 11 6.88 -8.89 -45.38
N ILE A 12 6.20 -8.22 -46.31
CA ILE A 12 4.77 -8.47 -46.62
C ILE A 12 4.65 -9.54 -47.71
N LEU A 13 3.99 -10.65 -47.40
CA LEU A 13 3.90 -11.84 -48.25
C LEU A 13 2.59 -11.98 -49.02
N SER A 14 1.56 -11.21 -48.68
CA SER A 14 0.26 -11.22 -49.36
C SER A 14 -0.32 -9.82 -49.55
N ALA A 15 -1.36 -9.71 -50.37
CA ALA A 15 -2.06 -8.45 -50.56
C ALA A 15 -2.80 -8.05 -49.28
N TRP A 16 -2.82 -6.74 -48.99
CA TRP A 16 -3.64 -6.19 -47.91
C TRP A 16 -5.12 -6.50 -48.14
N ALA A 17 -5.80 -6.95 -47.08
CA ALA A 17 -7.22 -7.24 -47.09
C ALA A 17 -7.90 -6.70 -45.83
N PRO A 18 -9.19 -6.33 -45.89
CA PRO A 18 -9.94 -5.94 -44.70
C PRO A 18 -10.24 -7.15 -43.82
N VAL A 19 -10.14 -6.97 -42.50
CA VAL A 19 -10.62 -7.92 -41.49
C VAL A 19 -12.15 -7.88 -41.41
N GLU A 20 -12.73 -6.68 -41.49
CA GLU A 20 -14.17 -6.43 -41.56
C GLU A 20 -14.44 -5.20 -42.46
N GLU A 21 -15.67 -5.08 -42.97
CA GLU A 21 -16.15 -3.90 -43.69
C GLU A 21 -16.48 -2.71 -42.78
N ARG A 22 -16.64 -2.94 -41.47
CA ARG A 22 -16.92 -1.89 -40.47
C ARG A 22 -15.79 -0.88 -40.42
N ARG A 23 -16.16 0.40 -40.28
CA ARG A 23 -15.24 1.51 -40.04
C ARG A 23 -15.32 1.94 -38.58
N LEU A 24 -14.15 2.04 -37.97
CA LEU A 24 -13.91 2.63 -36.66
C LEU A 24 -13.71 4.13 -36.83
N VAL A 25 -14.05 4.91 -35.80
CA VAL A 25 -13.79 6.35 -35.82
C VAL A 25 -12.29 6.59 -35.64
N LEU A 26 -11.73 6.00 -34.59
CA LEU A 26 -10.31 6.03 -34.26
C LEU A 26 -9.89 4.67 -33.70
N GLY A 27 -9.55 3.74 -34.62
CA GLY A 27 -9.10 2.41 -34.23
C GLY A 27 -7.66 2.44 -33.71
N GLU A 28 -7.40 1.97 -32.50
CA GLU A 28 -6.10 2.07 -31.85
C GLU A 28 -5.78 0.86 -30.95
N GLY A 29 -4.61 0.91 -30.30
CA GLY A 29 -4.25 -0.04 -29.23
C GLY A 29 -4.19 -1.48 -29.73
N ALA A 30 -3.75 -1.70 -30.98
CA ALA A 30 -3.68 -3.02 -31.58
C ALA A 30 -2.66 -3.90 -30.85
N ARG A 31 -3.06 -5.08 -30.37
CA ARG A 31 -2.18 -6.00 -29.63
C ARG A 31 -2.45 -7.45 -30.02
N PHE A 32 -1.39 -8.26 -30.10
CA PHE A 32 -1.49 -9.72 -30.20
C PHE A 32 -1.40 -10.35 -28.81
N LEU A 33 -2.32 -11.22 -28.43
CA LEU A 33 -2.38 -11.89 -27.13
C LEU A 33 -1.60 -13.22 -27.15
N GLU A 34 -1.04 -13.60 -26.01
CA GLU A 34 -0.39 -14.90 -25.84
C GLU A 34 -1.40 -16.04 -25.91
N THR A 35 -0.98 -17.19 -26.45
CA THR A 35 -1.80 -18.41 -26.48
C THR A 35 -2.25 -18.80 -25.07
N GLY A 36 -3.56 -18.91 -24.87
CA GLY A 36 -4.17 -19.26 -23.59
C GLY A 36 -4.85 -18.08 -22.88
N ILE A 37 -4.60 -16.84 -23.30
CA ILE A 37 -5.44 -15.69 -22.93
C ILE A 37 -6.62 -15.67 -23.89
N ARG A 38 -7.82 -15.94 -23.39
CA ARG A 38 -9.04 -16.01 -24.19
C ARG A 38 -9.95 -14.82 -23.85
N PRO A 39 -10.27 -13.96 -24.83
CA PRO A 39 -11.28 -12.92 -24.62
C PRO A 39 -12.68 -13.50 -24.38
N VAL A 40 -12.95 -14.69 -24.95
CA VAL A 40 -14.27 -15.37 -24.91
C VAL A 40 -14.11 -16.85 -24.50
N PRO A 41 -14.89 -17.38 -23.54
CA PRO A 41 -14.88 -18.80 -23.18
C PRO A 41 -15.37 -19.72 -24.31
N ASP A 42 -14.83 -20.95 -24.39
CA ASP A 42 -15.19 -21.96 -25.42
C ASP A 42 -16.69 -22.29 -25.47
N THR A 43 -17.42 -22.04 -24.36
CA THR A 43 -18.84 -22.34 -24.22
C THR A 43 -19.75 -21.41 -24.99
N GLU A 44 -19.28 -20.22 -25.41
CA GLU A 44 -20.12 -19.22 -26.09
C GLU A 44 -20.06 -19.31 -27.62
N GLN A 45 -19.04 -19.95 -28.22
CA GLN A 45 -18.97 -20.22 -29.67
C GLN A 45 -18.15 -21.48 -30.02
N PRO A 46 -18.75 -22.69 -30.04
CA PRO A 46 -18.07 -23.88 -30.55
C PRO A 46 -17.78 -23.73 -32.05
N GLY A 47 -16.51 -23.48 -32.40
CA GLY A 47 -16.02 -23.36 -33.78
C GLY A 47 -15.57 -21.96 -34.21
N ALA A 48 -15.58 -20.96 -33.32
CA ALA A 48 -14.98 -19.66 -33.62
C ALA A 48 -13.45 -19.74 -33.65
N ALA A 49 -12.83 -18.99 -34.57
CA ALA A 49 -11.38 -18.83 -34.59
C ALA A 49 -10.91 -18.31 -33.22
N GLN A 50 -9.88 -18.93 -32.63
CA GLN A 50 -9.23 -18.38 -31.44
C GLN A 50 -8.78 -16.96 -31.77
N HIS A 51 -9.35 -15.93 -31.12
CA HIS A 51 -9.07 -14.52 -31.41
C HIS A 51 -7.79 -14.08 -30.69
N PRO A 52 -6.64 -13.95 -31.36
CA PRO A 52 -5.39 -13.62 -30.71
C PRO A 52 -5.06 -12.14 -30.87
N PHE A 53 -5.97 -11.30 -31.38
CA PHE A 53 -5.78 -9.85 -31.47
C PHE A 53 -6.88 -9.10 -30.73
N VAL A 54 -6.52 -7.97 -30.14
CA VAL A 54 -7.43 -6.95 -29.61
C VAL A 54 -7.09 -5.57 -30.14
N LEU A 55 -8.10 -4.70 -30.16
CA LEU A 55 -7.99 -3.29 -30.50
C LEU A 55 -9.14 -2.51 -29.86
N VAL A 56 -9.04 -1.20 -29.86
CA VAL A 56 -10.09 -0.30 -29.35
C VAL A 56 -10.58 0.64 -30.45
N ASP A 57 -11.81 1.13 -30.32
CA ASP A 57 -12.25 2.37 -30.96
C ASP A 57 -12.31 3.44 -29.88
N ILE A 58 -11.32 4.34 -29.87
CA ILE A 58 -11.06 5.20 -28.70
C ILE A 58 -12.29 6.04 -28.37
N LEU A 59 -12.81 6.75 -29.37
CA LEU A 59 -13.85 7.76 -29.13
C LEU A 59 -15.22 7.14 -28.83
N GLU A 60 -15.45 5.90 -29.30
CA GLU A 60 -16.64 5.12 -29.01
C GLU A 60 -16.49 4.26 -27.73
N GLY A 61 -15.32 4.28 -27.08
CA GLY A 61 -15.06 3.55 -25.84
C GLY A 61 -15.15 2.03 -25.99
N CYS A 62 -14.98 1.48 -27.19
CA CYS A 62 -15.26 0.08 -27.49
C CYS A 62 -13.97 -0.77 -27.51
N LEU A 63 -14.02 -1.97 -26.93
CA LEU A 63 -12.97 -2.99 -27.03
C LEU A 63 -13.43 -4.12 -27.98
N TYR A 64 -12.59 -4.46 -28.95
CA TYR A 64 -12.84 -5.54 -29.92
C TYR A 64 -11.75 -6.60 -29.87
N SER A 65 -12.11 -7.83 -30.26
CA SER A 65 -11.17 -8.91 -30.56
C SER A 65 -11.39 -9.47 -31.97
N THR A 66 -10.34 -10.00 -32.59
CA THR A 66 -10.42 -10.64 -33.92
C THR A 66 -9.34 -11.70 -34.11
N SER A 67 -9.48 -12.58 -35.11
CA SER A 67 -8.39 -13.44 -35.57
C SER A 67 -7.45 -12.74 -36.55
N ALA A 68 -7.82 -11.56 -37.03
CA ALA A 68 -7.12 -10.82 -38.10
C ALA A 68 -6.97 -11.62 -39.41
N GLU A 69 -7.80 -12.64 -39.62
CA GLU A 69 -7.95 -13.27 -40.93
C GLU A 69 -8.83 -12.38 -41.82
N PRO A 70 -8.59 -12.32 -43.14
CA PRO A 70 -9.46 -11.58 -44.05
C PRO A 70 -10.93 -11.99 -43.91
N GLY A 71 -11.80 -11.03 -43.63
CA GLY A 71 -13.24 -11.26 -43.44
C GLY A 71 -13.65 -11.96 -42.13
N SER A 72 -12.74 -12.12 -41.15
CA SER A 72 -13.07 -12.75 -39.85
C SER A 72 -13.96 -11.91 -38.94
N GLY A 73 -14.06 -10.59 -39.19
CA GLY A 73 -14.89 -9.69 -38.38
C GLY A 73 -14.24 -9.25 -37.06
N LEU A 74 -14.88 -8.28 -36.42
CA LEU A 74 -14.56 -7.77 -35.09
C LEU A 74 -15.65 -8.18 -34.09
N THR A 75 -15.24 -8.90 -33.04
CA THR A 75 -16.11 -9.31 -31.93
C THR A 75 -16.05 -8.26 -30.82
N LEU A 76 -17.17 -7.58 -30.55
CA LEU A 76 -17.27 -6.62 -29.43
C LEU A 76 -17.10 -7.36 -28.10
N GLN A 77 -16.13 -6.93 -27.30
CA GLN A 77 -15.88 -7.43 -25.94
C GLN A 77 -16.62 -6.60 -24.89
N GLY A 78 -16.93 -5.35 -25.21
CA GLY A 78 -17.74 -4.43 -24.42
C GLY A 78 -17.40 -2.98 -24.73
N SER A 79 -18.12 -2.06 -24.10
CA SER A 79 -17.92 -0.63 -24.27
C SER A 79 -18.01 0.12 -22.95
N LEU A 80 -17.32 1.25 -22.88
CA LEU A 80 -17.39 2.22 -21.81
C LEU A 80 -18.11 3.47 -22.29
N THR A 81 -18.64 4.26 -21.37
CA THR A 81 -19.12 5.62 -21.67
C THR A 81 -17.96 6.60 -21.89
N GLU A 82 -16.82 6.30 -21.25
CA GLU A 82 -15.52 6.96 -21.36
C GLU A 82 -14.81 6.64 -22.70
N PRO A 83 -14.02 7.53 -23.36
CA PRO A 83 -13.06 7.06 -24.36
C PRO A 83 -12.10 6.00 -23.80
N LEU A 84 -11.73 5.01 -24.62
CA LEU A 84 -10.87 3.90 -24.23
C LEU A 84 -9.61 3.91 -25.09
N GLY A 85 -8.50 4.43 -24.58
CA GLY A 85 -7.26 4.63 -25.35
C GLY A 85 -6.55 3.33 -25.70
N ALA A 86 -6.36 2.45 -24.72
CA ALA A 86 -5.75 1.13 -24.91
C ALA A 86 -5.95 0.23 -23.69
N VAL A 87 -5.71 -1.07 -23.88
CA VAL A 87 -5.78 -2.08 -22.80
C VAL A 87 -4.56 -3.02 -22.83
N ALA A 88 -4.24 -3.61 -21.68
CA ALA A 88 -3.34 -4.75 -21.57
C ALA A 88 -3.94 -5.83 -20.65
N PRO A 89 -3.67 -7.12 -20.89
CA PRO A 89 -4.14 -8.19 -20.02
C PRO A 89 -3.58 -8.04 -18.59
N VAL A 90 -4.33 -8.51 -17.59
CA VAL A 90 -3.87 -8.57 -16.19
C VAL A 90 -3.44 -10.00 -15.83
N ARG A 91 -2.27 -10.17 -15.20
CA ARG A 91 -1.82 -11.46 -14.64
C ARG A 91 -1.36 -11.31 -13.19
N GLN A 92 -2.17 -11.80 -12.24
CA GLN A 92 -1.83 -11.80 -10.81
C GLN A 92 -0.90 -12.97 -10.41
N HIS A 93 -0.95 -14.12 -11.11
CA HIS A 93 -0.16 -15.35 -10.82
C HIS A 93 0.24 -16.11 -12.11
N SER A 94 0.88 -17.29 -11.98
CA SER A 94 1.17 -18.19 -13.11
C SER A 94 -0.09 -18.68 -13.86
N SER A 95 -1.28 -18.45 -13.30
CA SER A 95 -2.59 -18.63 -13.93
C SER A 95 -3.33 -17.29 -13.95
N ALA A 96 -3.70 -16.82 -15.14
CA ALA A 96 -4.48 -15.60 -15.33
C ALA A 96 -5.97 -15.86 -15.04
N PRO A 97 -6.70 -14.96 -14.36
CA PRO A 97 -8.16 -14.91 -14.52
C PRO A 97 -8.49 -14.54 -15.97
N GLU A 98 -9.33 -15.33 -16.64
CA GLU A 98 -9.79 -15.03 -18.00
C GLU A 98 -10.62 -13.73 -17.98
N GLY A 99 -10.25 -12.73 -18.81
CA GLY A 99 -11.11 -11.58 -19.09
C GLY A 99 -10.88 -10.30 -18.28
N GLN A 100 -9.77 -10.17 -17.54
CA GLN A 100 -9.40 -8.91 -16.87
C GLN A 100 -8.38 -8.08 -17.68
N TRP A 101 -8.59 -6.76 -17.66
CA TRP A 101 -7.78 -5.78 -18.39
C TRP A 101 -7.36 -4.65 -17.47
N VAL A 102 -6.14 -4.14 -17.63
CA VAL A 102 -5.82 -2.77 -17.24
C VAL A 102 -6.09 -1.88 -18.45
N ALA A 103 -6.70 -0.72 -18.22
CA ALA A 103 -7.16 0.17 -19.27
C ALA A 103 -6.73 1.60 -19.03
N ALA A 104 -6.28 2.25 -20.10
CA ALA A 104 -6.15 3.70 -20.16
C ALA A 104 -7.46 4.27 -20.73
N ARG A 105 -8.25 4.96 -19.92
CA ARG A 105 -9.63 5.36 -20.24
C ARG A 105 -10.00 6.72 -19.67
N GLY A 106 -10.78 7.51 -20.42
CA GLY A 106 -11.15 8.87 -20.04
C GLY A 106 -9.91 9.67 -19.67
N ALA A 107 -9.90 10.22 -18.46
CA ALA A 107 -8.77 10.97 -17.90
C ALA A 107 -7.81 10.12 -17.02
N GLY A 108 -7.93 8.79 -17.04
CA GLY A 108 -7.29 7.94 -16.04
C GLY A 108 -7.04 6.48 -16.40
N LEU A 109 -6.81 5.69 -15.35
CA LEU A 109 -6.55 4.26 -15.41
C LEU A 109 -7.63 3.48 -14.66
N ALA A 110 -7.96 2.29 -15.14
CA ALA A 110 -8.90 1.39 -14.48
C ALA A 110 -8.52 -0.08 -14.68
N LEU A 111 -8.92 -0.92 -13.73
CA LEU A 111 -9.08 -2.35 -13.97
C LEU A 111 -10.48 -2.61 -14.50
N LEU A 112 -10.56 -3.36 -15.59
CA LEU A 112 -11.80 -3.77 -16.21
C LEU A 112 -11.95 -5.29 -16.10
N GLU A 113 -13.19 -5.75 -15.98
CA GLU A 113 -13.54 -7.16 -15.99
C GLU A 113 -14.72 -7.39 -16.93
N ARG A 114 -14.80 -8.58 -17.52
CA ARG A 114 -15.99 -9.01 -18.24
C ARG A 114 -17.01 -9.56 -17.25
N SER A 115 -18.20 -8.96 -17.21
CA SER A 115 -19.31 -9.42 -16.38
C SER A 115 -19.80 -10.81 -16.80
N SER A 116 -20.61 -11.45 -15.96
CA SER A 116 -21.27 -12.72 -16.29
C SER A 116 -22.26 -12.62 -17.45
N SER A 117 -22.71 -11.41 -17.83
CA SER A 117 -23.53 -11.15 -19.03
C SER A 117 -22.68 -10.87 -20.27
N GLY A 118 -21.35 -10.89 -20.15
CA GLY A 118 -20.41 -10.71 -21.25
C GLY A 118 -20.07 -9.26 -21.57
N GLU A 119 -20.46 -8.30 -20.72
CA GLU A 119 -20.19 -6.87 -20.89
C GLU A 119 -18.91 -6.45 -20.14
N LEU A 120 -18.13 -5.53 -20.72
CA LEU A 120 -16.96 -4.95 -20.08
C LEU A 120 -17.40 -3.92 -19.03
N GLN A 121 -16.96 -4.08 -17.78
CA GLN A 121 -17.27 -3.17 -16.67
C GLN A 121 -16.00 -2.71 -15.97
N VAL A 122 -16.06 -1.52 -15.37
CA VAL A 122 -15.00 -1.01 -14.49
C VAL A 122 -15.07 -1.78 -13.17
N LEU A 123 -14.05 -2.60 -12.91
CA LEU A 123 -13.86 -3.30 -11.64
C LEU A 123 -13.35 -2.33 -10.58
N GLU A 124 -12.34 -1.53 -10.94
CA GLU A 124 -11.69 -0.58 -10.05
C GLU A 124 -11.19 0.63 -10.85
N SER A 125 -11.42 1.84 -10.34
CA SER A 125 -10.78 3.05 -10.85
C SER A 125 -9.47 3.27 -10.10
N LEU A 126 -8.34 3.24 -10.80
CA LEU A 126 -7.01 3.32 -10.21
C LEU A 126 -6.55 4.77 -9.99
N GLY A 127 -7.16 5.72 -10.71
CA GLY A 127 -6.90 7.14 -10.58
C GLY A 127 -7.08 7.90 -11.90
N GLU A 128 -7.32 9.20 -11.80
CA GLU A 128 -7.54 10.09 -12.96
C GLU A 128 -6.48 11.19 -13.06
N PRO A 129 -5.20 10.84 -13.29
CA PRO A 129 -4.11 11.81 -13.31
C PRO A 129 -4.31 12.91 -14.34
N ALA A 130 -5.06 12.72 -15.43
CA ALA A 130 -5.27 13.76 -16.44
C ALA A 130 -6.41 14.73 -16.08
N ALA A 131 -7.22 14.42 -15.06
CA ALA A 131 -8.36 15.25 -14.68
C ALA A 131 -7.91 16.59 -14.09
N GLY A 132 -8.40 17.69 -14.67
CA GLY A 132 -8.14 19.04 -14.18
C GLY A 132 -6.70 19.55 -14.35
N ARG A 133 -5.82 18.83 -15.04
CA ARG A 133 -4.41 19.25 -15.25
C ARG A 133 -4.24 20.37 -16.27
N SER A 134 -5.17 20.51 -17.21
CA SER A 134 -5.13 21.56 -18.23
C SER A 134 -6.49 22.25 -18.35
N ALA A 135 -6.48 23.46 -18.91
CA ALA A 135 -7.67 24.19 -19.29
C ALA A 135 -8.45 23.48 -20.41
N VAL A 136 -7.74 22.76 -21.27
CA VAL A 136 -8.34 21.86 -22.27
C VAL A 136 -8.40 20.46 -21.64
N PRO A 137 -9.56 19.77 -21.67
CA PRO A 137 -9.64 18.42 -21.15
C PRO A 137 -8.61 17.50 -21.81
N LEU A 138 -8.02 16.63 -20.99
CA LEU A 138 -7.07 15.63 -21.46
C LEU A 138 -7.77 14.27 -21.53
N ARG A 139 -7.31 13.41 -22.45
CA ARG A 139 -7.71 12.01 -22.53
C ARG A 139 -6.50 11.10 -22.62
N MET A 140 -6.67 9.86 -22.14
CA MET A 140 -5.74 8.79 -22.47
C MET A 140 -5.80 8.48 -23.97
N ASN A 141 -4.63 8.22 -24.56
CA ASN A 141 -4.47 8.06 -26.00
C ASN A 141 -3.98 6.67 -26.39
N ASP A 142 -2.77 6.30 -25.97
CA ASP A 142 -2.17 4.98 -26.23
C ASP A 142 -1.58 4.44 -24.92
N ALA A 143 -1.42 3.12 -24.82
CA ALA A 143 -0.84 2.47 -23.64
C ALA A 143 -0.36 1.04 -23.91
N VAL A 144 0.65 0.60 -23.17
CA VAL A 144 1.16 -0.78 -23.23
C VAL A 144 1.71 -1.22 -21.87
N ALA A 145 1.74 -2.53 -21.61
CA ALA A 145 2.50 -3.07 -20.49
C ALA A 145 3.95 -3.40 -20.90
N ASP A 146 4.90 -3.14 -20.00
CA ASP A 146 6.30 -3.49 -20.22
C ASP A 146 6.60 -4.97 -19.85
N PRO A 147 7.74 -5.55 -20.31
CA PRO A 147 8.17 -6.91 -19.96
C PRO A 147 8.26 -7.23 -18.46
N HIS A 148 8.33 -6.21 -17.61
CA HIS A 148 8.44 -6.31 -16.15
C HIS A 148 7.09 -6.16 -15.44
N GLY A 149 6.00 -5.99 -16.17
CA GLY A 149 4.64 -6.00 -15.65
C GLY A 149 4.11 -4.64 -15.21
N ARG A 150 4.75 -3.53 -15.59
CA ARG A 150 4.21 -2.16 -15.40
C ARG A 150 3.30 -1.79 -16.55
N PHE A 151 2.37 -0.86 -16.35
CA PHE A 151 1.51 -0.33 -17.42
C PHE A 151 1.82 1.14 -17.70
N TRP A 152 2.05 1.50 -18.96
CA TRP A 152 2.48 2.83 -19.38
C TRP A 152 1.43 3.42 -20.30
N ALA A 153 1.00 4.66 -20.05
CA ALA A 153 -0.06 5.31 -20.82
C ALA A 153 0.27 6.76 -21.19
N GLY A 154 0.02 7.13 -22.44
CA GLY A 154 0.12 8.50 -22.92
C GLY A 154 -1.21 9.24 -22.78
N ALA A 155 -1.16 10.49 -22.31
CA ALA A 155 -2.28 11.40 -22.28
C ALA A 155 -2.04 12.58 -23.23
N MET A 156 -3.10 13.08 -23.85
CA MET A 156 -3.07 14.23 -24.76
C MET A 156 -4.28 15.15 -24.55
N ALA A 157 -4.16 16.41 -24.95
CA ALA A 157 -5.29 17.33 -25.03
C ALA A 157 -6.19 16.98 -26.22
N TYR A 158 -7.51 17.22 -26.10
CA TYR A 158 -8.46 16.92 -27.18
C TYR A 158 -8.21 17.70 -28.49
N ASP A 159 -7.60 18.89 -28.40
CA ASP A 159 -7.21 19.69 -29.55
C ASP A 159 -5.83 19.34 -30.12
N GLY A 160 -5.06 18.49 -29.43
CA GLY A 160 -3.73 18.08 -29.84
C GLY A 160 -2.64 19.15 -29.67
N ASP A 161 -2.90 20.20 -28.89
CA ASP A 161 -1.94 21.29 -28.66
C ASP A 161 -0.68 20.80 -27.92
N ALA A 162 0.46 21.36 -28.30
CA ALA A 162 1.75 21.01 -27.72
C ALA A 162 1.89 21.42 -26.25
N GLY A 163 2.62 20.62 -25.48
CA GLY A 163 3.04 20.93 -24.10
C GLY A 163 2.03 20.60 -23.01
N GLN A 164 0.94 19.89 -23.34
CA GLN A 164 -0.08 19.49 -22.36
C GLN A 164 -0.16 17.97 -22.14
N GLY A 165 0.38 17.20 -23.08
CA GLY A 165 0.46 15.75 -23.00
C GLY A 165 1.56 15.28 -22.07
N PHE A 166 1.42 14.05 -21.59
CA PHE A 166 2.38 13.43 -20.68
C PHE A 166 2.33 11.91 -20.80
N LEU A 167 3.40 11.25 -20.34
CA LEU A 167 3.45 9.79 -20.18
C LEU A 167 3.36 9.47 -18.68
N LEU A 168 2.53 8.49 -18.34
CA LEU A 168 2.42 7.95 -16.99
C LEU A 168 2.83 6.48 -16.95
N ARG A 169 3.14 6.01 -15.74
CA ARG A 169 3.47 4.62 -15.40
C ARG A 169 2.69 4.18 -14.17
N LEU A 170 2.03 3.03 -14.26
CA LEU A 170 1.42 2.29 -13.16
C LEU A 170 2.34 1.12 -12.80
N ASP A 171 2.78 1.08 -11.54
CA ASP A 171 3.64 0.02 -11.02
C ASP A 171 2.83 -1.21 -10.52
N PRO A 172 3.47 -2.38 -10.39
CA PRO A 172 2.87 -3.58 -9.80
C PRO A 172 2.29 -3.38 -8.41
N ASP A 173 2.76 -2.39 -7.64
CA ASP A 173 2.25 -2.06 -6.30
C ASP A 173 1.00 -1.15 -6.31
N GLY A 174 0.53 -0.76 -7.50
CA GLY A 174 -0.63 0.12 -7.69
C GLY A 174 -0.30 1.61 -7.73
N SER A 175 0.95 2.02 -7.52
CA SER A 175 1.34 3.43 -7.58
C SER A 175 1.37 3.97 -9.01
N ILE A 176 0.92 5.22 -9.18
CA ILE A 176 0.87 5.92 -10.48
C ILE A 176 1.85 7.08 -10.46
N HIS A 177 2.71 7.15 -11.48
CA HIS A 177 3.74 8.17 -11.64
C HIS A 177 3.62 8.84 -13.01
N ILE A 178 3.71 10.18 -13.05
CA ILE A 178 3.95 10.88 -14.32
C ILE A 178 5.46 10.90 -14.54
N VAL A 179 5.89 10.32 -15.65
CA VAL A 179 7.30 10.02 -15.92
C VAL A 179 7.92 10.91 -17.00
N LEU A 180 7.09 11.49 -17.87
CA LEU A 180 7.47 12.52 -18.84
C LEU A 180 6.32 13.52 -18.98
N GLU A 181 6.64 14.81 -19.04
CA GLU A 181 5.70 15.91 -19.24
C GLU A 181 6.05 16.69 -20.53
N ASP A 182 5.27 17.74 -20.82
CA ASP A 182 5.48 18.65 -21.95
C ASP A 182 5.45 18.01 -23.35
N LEU A 183 4.68 16.92 -23.53
CA LEU A 183 4.45 16.26 -24.82
C LEU A 183 3.25 16.88 -25.55
N ALA A 184 3.12 16.67 -26.86
CA ALA A 184 1.90 17.02 -27.59
C ALA A 184 0.95 15.81 -27.69
N ILE A 185 1.35 14.78 -28.45
CA ILE A 185 0.57 13.56 -28.65
C ILE A 185 1.51 12.36 -28.47
N PRO A 186 1.64 11.83 -27.24
CA PRO A 186 2.43 10.63 -26.98
C PRO A 186 1.77 9.42 -27.63
N ASN A 187 2.53 8.76 -28.50
CA ASN A 187 2.15 7.52 -29.18
C ASN A 187 3.26 6.47 -29.08
N GLY A 188 2.89 5.21 -29.14
CA GLY A 188 3.59 4.21 -28.34
C GLY A 188 3.23 4.40 -26.85
N PRO A 189 3.88 3.70 -25.91
CA PRO A 189 5.23 3.21 -26.07
C PRO A 189 5.31 1.82 -26.72
N ALA A 190 6.48 1.50 -27.24
CA ALA A 190 6.92 0.12 -27.52
C ALA A 190 8.21 -0.18 -26.75
N PHE A 191 8.44 -1.45 -26.41
CA PHE A 191 9.60 -1.86 -25.61
C PHE A 191 10.45 -2.90 -26.34
N SER A 192 11.76 -2.88 -26.08
CA SER A 192 12.65 -3.99 -26.40
C SER A 192 12.23 -5.26 -25.67
N ALA A 193 12.72 -6.41 -26.17
CA ALA A 193 12.46 -7.74 -25.61
C ALA A 193 12.64 -7.83 -24.08
N ASP A 194 13.69 -7.20 -23.59
CA ASP A 194 14.13 -7.18 -22.20
C ASP A 194 13.56 -6.01 -21.40
N GLY A 195 12.80 -5.11 -22.04
CA GLY A 195 12.22 -3.93 -21.41
C GLY A 195 13.23 -2.82 -21.08
N ALA A 196 14.52 -2.97 -21.39
CA ALA A 196 15.54 -1.99 -21.05
C ALA A 196 15.50 -0.74 -21.95
N THR A 197 14.80 -0.80 -23.07
CA THR A 197 14.62 0.30 -24.02
C THR A 197 13.14 0.55 -24.27
N MET A 198 12.71 1.80 -24.14
CA MET A 198 11.38 2.28 -24.51
C MET A 198 11.48 3.21 -25.73
N TYR A 199 10.60 3.01 -26.70
CA TYR A 199 10.40 3.91 -27.84
C TYR A 199 9.08 4.66 -27.64
N LEU A 200 9.12 5.98 -27.78
CA LEU A 200 7.95 6.84 -27.62
C LEU A 200 8.00 7.93 -28.68
N SER A 201 6.92 8.13 -29.41
CA SER A 201 6.78 9.25 -30.32
C SER A 201 6.02 10.41 -29.71
N ASP A 202 6.39 11.62 -30.11
CA ASP A 202 5.53 12.79 -29.98
C ASP A 202 5.06 13.19 -31.39
N THR A 203 3.88 12.70 -31.78
CA THR A 203 3.45 12.60 -33.19
C THR A 203 3.56 13.91 -33.98
N PRO A 204 3.12 15.09 -33.49
CA PRO A 204 3.22 16.34 -34.23
C PRO A 204 4.65 16.80 -34.49
N THR A 205 5.61 16.33 -33.70
CA THR A 205 7.02 16.69 -33.84
C THR A 205 7.74 15.86 -34.90
N GLY A 206 7.14 14.72 -35.31
CA GLY A 206 7.77 13.76 -36.21
C GLY A 206 8.85 12.88 -35.55
N TRP A 207 9.17 13.10 -34.28
CA TRP A 207 10.23 12.37 -33.57
C TRP A 207 9.70 11.13 -32.86
N ILE A 208 10.46 10.04 -33.01
CA ILE A 208 10.47 8.89 -32.10
C ILE A 208 11.74 9.04 -31.25
N ARG A 209 11.57 9.10 -29.93
CA ARG A 209 12.66 9.12 -28.95
C ARG A 209 12.86 7.73 -28.36
N ARG A 210 14.10 7.43 -28.02
CA ARG A 210 14.51 6.21 -27.35
C ARG A 210 14.94 6.55 -25.93
N HIS A 211 14.38 5.85 -24.95
CA HIS A 211 14.72 6.00 -23.53
C HIS A 211 15.29 4.70 -22.99
N ARG A 212 16.29 4.82 -22.11
CA ARG A 212 16.71 3.70 -21.27
C ARG A 212 15.79 3.58 -20.07
N VAL A 213 15.33 2.37 -19.81
CA VAL A 213 14.49 2.02 -18.65
C VAL A 213 15.35 1.27 -17.64
N ASP A 214 15.35 1.72 -16.40
CA ASP A 214 15.86 0.92 -15.29
C ASP A 214 14.86 -0.22 -15.03
N ILE A 215 15.23 -1.46 -15.36
CA ILE A 215 14.32 -2.61 -15.27
C ILE A 215 13.79 -2.87 -13.85
N ALA A 216 14.56 -2.51 -12.81
CA ALA A 216 14.20 -2.77 -11.42
C ALA A 216 13.19 -1.74 -10.91
N THR A 217 13.36 -0.47 -11.25
CA THR A 217 12.57 0.65 -10.71
C THR A 217 11.57 1.23 -11.70
N GLY A 218 11.73 0.96 -12.99
CA GLY A 218 11.00 1.57 -14.09
C GLY A 218 11.44 3.01 -14.40
N ALA A 219 12.49 3.54 -13.78
CA ALA A 219 12.92 4.92 -14.00
C ALA A 219 13.40 5.12 -15.45
N LEU A 220 13.03 6.26 -16.05
CA LEU A 220 13.47 6.66 -17.39
C LEU A 220 14.68 7.61 -17.31
N ASP A 221 15.54 7.54 -18.31
CA ASP A 221 16.49 8.62 -18.59
C ASP A 221 15.85 9.78 -19.39
N ALA A 222 16.65 10.79 -19.70
CA ALA A 222 16.21 11.96 -20.44
C ALA A 222 15.73 11.66 -21.88
N GLY A 223 16.01 10.46 -22.39
CA GLY A 223 15.77 10.05 -23.77
C GLY A 223 16.69 10.71 -24.78
N GLU A 224 16.88 10.06 -25.91
CA GLU A 224 17.57 10.59 -27.07
C GLU A 224 16.67 10.57 -28.30
N ASP A 225 16.86 11.55 -29.17
CA ASP A 225 16.18 11.59 -30.46
C ASP A 225 16.72 10.47 -31.34
N PHE A 226 15.83 9.57 -31.75
CA PHE A 226 16.24 8.32 -32.40
C PHE A 226 15.88 8.31 -33.89
N ILE A 227 14.62 8.57 -34.23
CA ILE A 227 14.12 8.58 -35.61
C ILE A 227 13.29 9.84 -35.82
N HIS A 228 13.49 10.50 -36.96
CA HIS A 228 12.63 11.60 -37.43
C HIS A 228 11.90 11.19 -38.70
N ILE A 229 10.57 11.32 -38.69
CA ILE A 229 9.70 11.11 -39.83
C ILE A 229 9.25 12.48 -40.33
N SER A 230 9.64 12.83 -41.56
CA SER A 230 9.35 14.14 -42.14
C SER A 230 8.02 14.25 -42.89
N GLU A 231 7.39 13.11 -43.19
CA GLU A 231 6.11 13.04 -43.91
C GLU A 231 5.11 12.21 -43.09
N GLY A 232 4.03 12.85 -42.66
CA GLY A 232 3.10 12.27 -41.68
C GLY A 232 3.65 12.37 -40.24
N GLY A 233 3.06 11.61 -39.32
CA GLY A 233 3.51 11.53 -37.93
C GLY A 233 3.66 10.08 -37.49
N PRO A 234 4.71 9.73 -36.71
CA PRO A 234 4.80 8.42 -36.07
C PRO A 234 3.63 8.22 -35.13
N ASP A 235 3.02 7.04 -35.18
CA ASP A 235 1.86 6.69 -34.37
C ASP A 235 2.10 5.35 -33.64
N GLY A 236 1.06 4.57 -33.35
CA GLY A 236 1.15 3.24 -32.75
C GLY A 236 2.25 2.36 -33.34
N MET A 237 3.01 1.73 -32.44
CA MET A 237 4.27 1.05 -32.75
C MET A 237 4.41 -0.30 -32.04
N THR A 238 5.26 -1.18 -32.57
CA THR A 238 5.59 -2.48 -31.98
C THR A 238 7.01 -2.91 -32.34
N VAL A 239 7.60 -3.83 -31.57
CA VAL A 239 8.92 -4.41 -31.85
C VAL A 239 8.73 -5.88 -32.27
N ASP A 240 9.30 -6.25 -33.41
CA ASP A 240 9.21 -7.62 -33.91
C ASP A 240 10.22 -8.58 -33.23
N ALA A 241 10.17 -9.86 -33.60
CA ALA A 241 11.06 -10.88 -33.05
C ALA A 241 12.54 -10.72 -33.47
N GLU A 242 12.84 -9.85 -34.44
CA GLU A 242 14.20 -9.47 -34.88
C GLU A 242 14.68 -8.16 -34.24
N ASP A 243 13.97 -7.68 -33.21
CA ASP A 243 14.22 -6.41 -32.50
C ASP A 243 14.09 -5.17 -33.40
N CYS A 244 13.40 -5.28 -34.54
CA CYS A 244 13.14 -4.15 -35.41
C CYS A 244 11.86 -3.41 -34.97
N LEU A 245 11.94 -2.08 -34.91
CA LEU A 245 10.81 -1.21 -34.55
C LEU A 245 9.92 -0.99 -35.77
N TRP A 246 8.64 -1.30 -35.62
CA TRP A 246 7.60 -0.96 -36.58
C TRP A 246 6.78 0.23 -36.07
N SER A 247 6.48 1.17 -36.95
CA SER A 247 5.63 2.33 -36.66
C SER A 247 4.58 2.47 -37.75
N ALA A 248 3.32 2.64 -37.36
CA ALA A 248 2.34 3.27 -38.23
C ALA A 248 2.76 4.74 -38.47
N VAL A 249 2.46 5.26 -39.66
CA VAL A 249 2.76 6.66 -40.00
C VAL A 249 1.47 7.35 -40.43
N TRP A 250 0.85 8.02 -39.46
CA TRP A 250 -0.39 8.75 -39.64
C TRP A 250 -0.27 9.77 -40.78
N GLY A 251 -1.21 9.74 -41.71
CA GLY A 251 -1.28 10.66 -42.84
C GLY A 251 -0.32 10.36 -44.01
N ALA A 252 0.54 9.34 -43.90
CA ALA A 252 1.52 8.99 -44.93
C ALA A 252 1.21 7.69 -45.68
N SER A 253 0.10 7.02 -45.35
CA SER A 253 -0.33 5.75 -45.96
C SER A 253 0.70 4.63 -45.92
N CYS A 254 1.54 4.58 -44.88
CA CYS A 254 2.59 3.57 -44.79
C CYS A 254 2.87 3.13 -43.34
N LEU A 255 3.53 1.99 -43.24
CA LEU A 255 4.27 1.55 -42.06
C LEU A 255 5.77 1.72 -42.33
N HIS A 256 6.54 2.03 -41.30
CA HIS A 256 8.00 1.97 -41.36
C HIS A 256 8.52 0.85 -40.47
N ARG A 257 9.53 0.12 -40.95
CA ARG A 257 10.30 -0.86 -40.17
C ARG A 257 11.75 -0.40 -40.07
N TYR A 258 12.24 -0.21 -38.86
CA TYR A 258 13.59 0.27 -38.55
C TYR A 258 14.43 -0.79 -37.87
N SER A 259 15.73 -0.79 -38.14
CA SER A 259 16.70 -1.61 -37.40
C SER A 259 16.84 -1.13 -35.95
N PRO A 260 17.39 -1.95 -35.03
CA PRO A 260 17.72 -1.51 -33.67
C PRO A 260 18.64 -0.28 -33.61
N ALA A 261 19.38 0.00 -34.69
CA ALA A 261 20.25 1.16 -34.83
C ALA A 261 19.54 2.41 -35.39
N GLY A 262 18.26 2.31 -35.76
CA GLY A 262 17.46 3.43 -36.28
C GLY A 262 17.50 3.58 -37.80
N GLU A 263 18.07 2.61 -38.52
CA GLU A 263 18.11 2.64 -39.99
C GLU A 263 16.75 2.19 -40.54
N LEU A 264 16.16 2.97 -41.45
CA LEU A 264 14.92 2.57 -42.13
C LEU A 264 15.20 1.38 -43.05
N LEU A 265 14.70 0.20 -42.67
CA LEU A 265 14.85 -1.03 -43.44
C LEU A 265 13.81 -1.09 -44.55
N GLU A 266 12.55 -0.81 -44.23
CA GLU A 266 11.45 -0.85 -45.19
C GLU A 266 10.40 0.23 -44.92
N ARG A 267 9.91 0.84 -46.01
CA ARG A 267 8.67 1.60 -46.04
C ARG A 267 7.62 0.76 -46.75
N ILE A 268 6.52 0.47 -46.05
CA ILE A 268 5.50 -0.48 -46.47
C ILE A 268 4.21 0.28 -46.71
N GLU A 269 3.82 0.40 -47.97
CA GLU A 269 2.57 1.08 -48.34
C GLU A 269 1.35 0.27 -47.88
N VAL A 270 0.36 0.96 -47.33
CA VAL A 270 -0.92 0.41 -46.87
C VAL A 270 -2.09 1.10 -47.55
N PRO A 271 -3.21 0.41 -47.81
CA PRO A 271 -4.37 0.98 -48.51
C PRO A 271 -5.24 1.92 -47.65
N VAL A 272 -4.68 2.55 -46.61
CA VAL A 272 -5.36 3.48 -45.70
C VAL A 272 -4.53 4.74 -45.57
N ARG A 273 -5.15 5.92 -45.46
CA ARG A 273 -4.43 7.20 -45.36
C ARG A 273 -3.87 7.47 -43.98
N GLN A 274 -4.59 7.04 -42.96
CA GLN A 274 -4.25 7.24 -41.55
C GLN A 274 -4.15 5.89 -40.85
N PRO A 275 -3.08 5.11 -41.10
CA PRO A 275 -2.77 3.98 -40.23
C PRO A 275 -2.42 4.51 -38.84
N THR A 276 -2.98 3.88 -37.82
CA THR A 276 -2.94 4.35 -36.42
C THR A 276 -2.14 3.41 -35.53
N SER A 277 -2.43 2.12 -35.59
CA SER A 277 -1.79 1.12 -34.73
C SER A 277 -1.37 -0.12 -35.50
N ILE A 278 -0.39 -0.85 -34.98
CA ILE A 278 0.15 -2.06 -35.58
C ILE A 278 0.35 -3.18 -34.55
N ALA A 279 -0.05 -4.40 -34.90
CA ALA A 279 0.29 -5.61 -34.16
C ALA A 279 0.72 -6.74 -35.10
N LEU A 280 1.70 -7.52 -34.67
CA LEU A 280 2.21 -8.69 -35.40
C LEU A 280 1.89 -9.96 -34.60
N SER A 281 1.43 -11.01 -35.26
CA SER A 281 1.22 -12.30 -34.59
C SER A 281 2.55 -12.95 -34.22
N ALA A 282 2.63 -13.50 -33.01
CA ALA A 282 3.82 -14.23 -32.55
C ALA A 282 3.83 -15.72 -32.94
N ALA A 283 2.72 -16.24 -33.48
CA ALA A 283 2.60 -17.64 -33.90
C ALA A 283 2.21 -17.74 -35.39
N PRO A 284 2.69 -18.75 -36.13
CA PRO A 284 2.29 -18.98 -37.52
C PRO A 284 0.79 -19.32 -37.67
N PRO A 285 0.14 -18.97 -38.80
CA PRO A 285 0.68 -18.14 -39.89
C PRO A 285 0.91 -16.70 -39.43
N TYR A 286 2.08 -16.14 -39.76
CA TYR A 286 2.42 -14.79 -39.29
C TYR A 286 1.64 -13.74 -40.08
N ARG A 287 0.99 -12.84 -39.35
CA ARG A 287 0.19 -11.74 -39.89
C ARG A 287 0.52 -10.42 -39.20
N VAL A 288 0.33 -9.34 -39.95
CA VAL A 288 0.25 -7.99 -39.43
C VAL A 288 -1.21 -7.54 -39.41
N MET A 289 -1.65 -6.96 -38.30
CA MET A 289 -2.91 -6.25 -38.17
C MET A 289 -2.61 -4.76 -38.06
N VAL A 290 -3.29 -3.95 -38.86
CA VAL A 290 -3.17 -2.49 -38.84
C VAL A 290 -4.55 -1.90 -38.63
N THR A 291 -4.69 -1.02 -37.65
CA THR A 291 -5.90 -0.22 -37.46
C THR A 291 -5.75 1.10 -38.21
N SER A 292 -6.87 1.76 -38.50
CA SER A 292 -6.87 3.08 -39.13
C SER A 292 -8.02 3.94 -38.61
N ALA A 293 -7.99 5.21 -38.96
CA ALA A 293 -9.00 6.19 -38.57
C ALA A 293 -9.76 6.76 -39.77
N THR A 294 -10.97 7.27 -39.50
CA THR A 294 -11.68 8.20 -40.39
C THR A 294 -11.56 9.66 -39.91
N GLN A 295 -10.98 9.87 -38.74
CA GLN A 295 -10.87 11.17 -38.10
C GLN A 295 -10.09 12.15 -38.97
N HIS A 296 -10.59 13.38 -39.12
CA HIS A 296 -9.96 14.41 -39.97
C HIS A 296 -9.92 14.09 -41.48
N LEU A 297 -10.70 13.13 -41.97
CA LEU A 297 -10.88 12.86 -43.39
C LEU A 297 -12.28 13.30 -43.84
N ASP A 298 -12.34 14.31 -44.71
CA ASP A 298 -13.61 14.79 -45.28
C ASP A 298 -14.27 13.72 -46.17
N GLU A 299 -13.45 12.99 -46.95
CA GLU A 299 -13.91 11.95 -47.87
C GLU A 299 -13.06 10.67 -47.69
N PRO A 300 -13.38 9.79 -46.72
CA PRO A 300 -12.71 8.50 -46.50
C PRO A 300 -12.64 7.63 -47.76
N THR A 301 -11.48 7.03 -48.06
CA THR A 301 -11.31 6.01 -49.10
C THR A 301 -11.94 4.69 -48.68
N ASP A 302 -11.96 3.66 -49.54
CA ASP A 302 -12.64 2.39 -49.25
C ASP A 302 -12.17 1.71 -47.95
N HIS A 303 -10.90 1.83 -47.57
CA HIS A 303 -10.36 1.16 -46.38
C HIS A 303 -10.15 2.06 -45.15
N ASP A 304 -10.26 3.39 -45.26
CA ASP A 304 -10.04 4.29 -44.11
C ASP A 304 -10.97 3.97 -42.93
N GLY A 305 -10.44 3.88 -41.71
CA GLY A 305 -11.17 3.43 -40.51
C GLY A 305 -11.34 1.91 -40.41
N ARG A 306 -10.92 1.11 -41.38
CA ARG A 306 -10.99 -0.35 -41.28
C ARG A 306 -9.75 -0.92 -40.59
N VAL A 307 -9.92 -2.11 -40.05
CA VAL A 307 -8.79 -2.98 -39.67
C VAL A 307 -8.38 -3.76 -40.92
N ILE A 308 -7.11 -3.64 -41.32
CA ILE A 308 -6.54 -4.36 -42.46
C ILE A 308 -5.46 -5.34 -42.00
N THR A 309 -5.23 -6.37 -42.80
CA THR A 309 -4.32 -7.46 -42.48
C THR A 309 -3.55 -7.92 -43.73
N ALA A 310 -2.35 -8.45 -43.52
CA ALA A 310 -1.56 -9.14 -44.54
C ALA A 310 -0.72 -10.26 -43.89
N GLU A 311 -0.28 -11.23 -44.68
CA GLU A 311 0.71 -12.22 -44.25
C GLU A 311 2.09 -11.57 -44.22
N VAL A 312 2.90 -11.92 -43.22
CA VAL A 312 4.25 -11.37 -43.05
C VAL A 312 5.28 -12.48 -42.85
N SER A 313 6.55 -12.20 -43.16
CA SER A 313 7.64 -13.15 -43.01
C SER A 313 8.26 -13.16 -41.60
N VAL A 314 7.99 -12.14 -40.80
CA VAL A 314 8.57 -11.94 -39.46
C VAL A 314 7.51 -12.12 -38.37
N ALA A 315 7.90 -12.77 -37.27
CA ALA A 315 7.04 -12.94 -36.11
C ALA A 315 6.96 -11.64 -35.29
N GLY A 316 5.80 -11.37 -34.72
CA GLY A 316 5.63 -10.38 -33.66
C GLY A 316 6.00 -10.92 -32.28
N ARG A 317 5.70 -10.13 -31.26
CA ARG A 317 5.77 -10.51 -29.86
C ARG A 317 4.39 -10.44 -29.23
N PRO A 318 4.00 -11.39 -28.37
CA PRO A 318 2.77 -11.25 -27.60
C PRO A 318 2.83 -10.02 -26.71
N ALA A 319 1.68 -9.37 -26.55
CA ALA A 319 1.48 -8.29 -25.61
C ALA A 319 1.82 -8.80 -24.21
N VAL A 320 2.61 -8.00 -23.50
CA VAL A 320 2.91 -8.30 -22.10
C VAL A 320 1.67 -7.96 -21.27
N SER A 321 1.48 -8.70 -20.19
CA SER A 321 0.43 -8.41 -19.22
C SER A 321 0.93 -7.38 -18.21
N TYR A 322 0.06 -6.46 -17.80
CA TYR A 322 0.25 -5.81 -16.51
C TYR A 322 0.22 -6.90 -15.46
N ARG A 323 1.29 -6.96 -14.67
CA ARG A 323 1.39 -7.87 -13.55
C ARG A 323 1.26 -6.96 -12.34
N PRO A 324 0.03 -6.72 -11.84
CA PRO A 324 -0.06 -6.30 -10.45
C PRO A 324 0.81 -7.32 -9.72
N GLY A 325 1.62 -6.84 -8.78
CA GLY A 325 2.35 -7.79 -7.96
C GLY A 325 1.33 -8.80 -7.40
N PRO A 326 1.78 -9.91 -6.79
CA PRO A 326 1.06 -10.26 -5.57
C PRO A 326 0.90 -8.91 -4.83
N GLU A 327 -0.23 -8.62 -4.19
CA GLU A 327 -0.11 -7.73 -3.04
C GLU A 327 1.17 -8.20 -2.36
N GLN A 328 2.25 -7.40 -2.38
CA GLN A 328 3.38 -7.75 -1.56
C GLN A 328 2.83 -7.41 -0.19
N GLU A 329 2.02 -8.34 0.30
CA GLU A 329 1.62 -8.39 1.68
C GLU A 329 2.94 -8.28 2.41
N PRO A 330 3.07 -7.32 3.31
CA PRO A 330 4.28 -7.21 4.10
C PRO A 330 4.60 -8.57 4.72
N GLN A 331 5.55 -9.33 4.14
CA GLN A 331 6.03 -10.57 4.76
C GLN A 331 6.70 -10.25 6.09
N SER A 332 7.01 -8.97 6.31
CA SER A 332 7.48 -8.44 7.55
C SER A 332 6.43 -7.69 8.34
N ASN A 333 6.74 -7.48 9.61
CA ASN A 333 6.11 -6.44 10.40
C ASN A 333 6.35 -5.04 9.79
N TRP A 334 5.64 -4.03 10.30
CA TRP A 334 5.73 -2.64 9.83
C TRP A 334 7.17 -2.12 9.79
N ALA A 335 7.98 -2.50 10.77
CA ALA A 335 9.36 -2.08 10.89
C ALA A 335 10.36 -2.92 10.09
N GLY A 336 9.93 -3.89 9.29
CA GLY A 336 10.84 -4.72 8.47
C GLY A 336 11.80 -5.66 9.23
N ASN A 337 11.92 -5.54 10.56
CA ASN A 337 12.90 -6.29 11.35
C ASN A 337 12.53 -7.76 11.58
N LEU A 338 11.27 -8.12 11.38
CA LEU A 338 10.76 -9.47 11.55
C LEU A 338 10.02 -9.88 10.28
N THR A 339 10.54 -10.88 9.58
CA THR A 339 9.78 -11.63 8.57
C THR A 339 8.95 -12.69 9.27
N TYR A 340 7.64 -12.71 9.03
CA TYR A 340 6.74 -13.74 9.53
C TYR A 340 7.13 -15.11 8.94
N SER A 341 7.11 -16.12 9.79
CA SER A 341 7.45 -17.51 9.45
C SER A 341 6.42 -18.15 8.52
N SER A 342 5.19 -17.65 8.51
CA SER A 342 4.11 -18.12 7.64
C SER A 342 3.90 -17.19 6.46
N THR A 343 3.74 -17.79 5.28
CA THR A 343 3.30 -17.12 4.06
C THR A 343 1.79 -17.26 3.82
N ARG A 344 1.05 -17.90 4.75
CA ARG A 344 -0.38 -18.18 4.63
C ARG A 344 -1.19 -17.07 5.31
N LEU A 345 -1.55 -16.01 4.59
CA LEU A 345 -2.52 -15.02 5.08
C LEU A 345 -3.93 -15.32 4.55
N LYS A 346 -4.92 -15.29 5.45
CA LYS A 346 -6.34 -15.41 5.12
C LYS A 346 -7.09 -14.12 5.47
N ARG A 347 -8.14 -13.83 4.69
CA ARG A 347 -8.97 -12.64 4.77
C ARG A 347 -10.45 -13.04 4.78
N PRO A 348 -10.97 -13.56 5.90
CA PRO A 348 -12.38 -13.89 5.97
C PRO A 348 -13.24 -12.67 5.69
N ARG A 349 -14.36 -12.89 4.99
CA ARG A 349 -15.35 -11.87 4.62
C ARG A 349 -16.61 -11.97 5.46
N SER A 350 -16.67 -12.94 6.36
CA SER A 350 -17.79 -13.16 7.26
C SER A 350 -17.34 -13.82 8.55
N ILE A 351 -18.18 -13.71 9.58
CA ILE A 351 -17.97 -14.39 10.87
C ILE A 351 -17.98 -15.91 10.68
N ASP A 352 -18.88 -16.44 9.85
CA ASP A 352 -18.93 -17.88 9.55
C ASP A 352 -17.62 -18.37 8.92
N GLU A 353 -17.07 -17.63 7.95
CA GLU A 353 -15.77 -17.96 7.34
C GLU A 353 -14.63 -17.87 8.36
N LEU A 354 -14.59 -16.83 9.19
CA LEU A 354 -13.58 -16.68 10.24
C LEU A 354 -13.61 -17.86 11.22
N THR A 355 -14.78 -18.18 11.75
CA THR A 355 -14.96 -19.25 12.74
C THR A 355 -14.59 -20.62 12.16
N GLN A 356 -15.00 -20.90 10.92
CA GLN A 356 -14.61 -22.11 10.20
C GLN A 356 -13.09 -22.17 10.01
N LEU A 357 -12.45 -21.09 9.53
CA LEU A 357 -11.01 -21.03 9.33
C LEU A 357 -10.23 -21.27 10.64
N VAL A 358 -10.71 -20.70 11.75
CA VAL A 358 -10.08 -20.90 13.06
C VAL A 358 -10.22 -22.36 13.51
N ALA A 359 -11.43 -22.93 13.44
CA ALA A 359 -11.69 -24.30 13.88
C ALA A 359 -10.93 -25.36 13.05
N GLU A 360 -10.68 -25.09 11.77
CA GLU A 360 -9.93 -25.96 10.86
C GLU A 360 -8.40 -25.77 10.96
N SER A 361 -7.91 -24.76 11.67
CA SER A 361 -6.49 -24.45 11.78
C SER A 361 -5.83 -25.14 12.97
N ASP A 362 -4.70 -25.81 12.72
CA ASP A 362 -3.85 -26.37 13.80
C ASP A 362 -3.14 -25.27 14.59
N GLN A 363 -2.78 -24.17 13.92
CA GLN A 363 -2.13 -23.01 14.52
C GLN A 363 -2.51 -21.75 13.77
N VAL A 364 -2.90 -20.69 14.49
CA VAL A 364 -3.36 -19.44 13.89
C VAL A 364 -2.98 -18.22 14.73
N LYS A 365 -2.69 -17.09 14.06
CA LYS A 365 -2.53 -15.77 14.71
C LYS A 365 -3.27 -14.70 13.93
N ALA A 366 -3.92 -13.80 14.66
CA ALA A 366 -4.49 -12.58 14.07
C ALA A 366 -3.37 -11.58 13.73
N LEU A 367 -3.52 -10.91 12.59
CA LEU A 367 -2.59 -9.91 12.09
C LEU A 367 -3.33 -8.57 11.91
N GLY A 368 -3.00 -7.60 12.76
CA GLY A 368 -3.53 -6.23 12.70
C GLY A 368 -2.68 -5.32 11.80
N SER A 369 -2.39 -4.11 12.28
CA SER A 369 -1.53 -3.13 11.57
C SER A 369 -0.04 -3.48 11.54
N ARG A 370 0.34 -4.69 11.98
CA ARG A 370 1.73 -5.21 11.95
C ARG A 370 2.75 -4.38 12.74
N HIS A 371 2.30 -3.55 13.68
CA HIS A 371 3.14 -2.61 14.43
C HIS A 371 3.70 -3.19 15.75
N SER A 372 4.08 -4.47 15.73
CA SER A 372 4.84 -5.12 16.81
C SER A 372 6.28 -5.33 16.35
N PHE A 373 7.25 -5.11 17.22
CA PHE A 373 8.67 -5.36 16.95
C PHE A 373 9.12 -6.73 17.47
N SER A 374 8.32 -7.37 18.34
CA SER A 374 8.49 -8.75 18.81
C SER A 374 7.80 -9.77 17.88
N SER A 375 8.10 -11.05 18.10
CA SER A 375 7.47 -12.19 17.40
C SER A 375 6.08 -12.57 17.95
N VAL A 376 5.43 -11.70 18.73
CA VAL A 376 4.13 -11.99 19.38
C VAL A 376 3.03 -12.39 18.39
N ALA A 377 3.06 -11.84 17.18
CA ALA A 377 2.12 -12.15 16.10
C ALA A 377 2.63 -13.21 15.12
N ASP A 378 3.88 -13.70 15.26
CA ASP A 378 4.46 -14.66 14.34
C ASP A 378 3.86 -16.07 14.51
N THR A 379 3.83 -16.84 13.43
CA THR A 379 3.37 -18.22 13.42
C THR A 379 3.90 -18.94 12.20
N THR A 380 4.12 -20.26 12.30
CA THR A 380 4.31 -21.13 11.12
C THR A 380 2.97 -21.62 10.55
N GLY A 381 1.89 -21.42 11.32
CA GLY A 381 0.50 -21.72 11.02
C GLY A 381 -0.14 -20.79 9.98
N THR A 382 -1.39 -20.41 10.21
CA THR A 382 -2.15 -19.46 9.37
C THR A 382 -2.14 -18.07 10.03
N LEU A 383 -1.87 -17.03 9.25
CA LEU A 383 -2.14 -15.65 9.64
C LEU A 383 -3.55 -15.27 9.17
N ILE A 384 -4.29 -14.52 9.98
CA ILE A 384 -5.63 -14.02 9.63
C ILE A 384 -5.66 -12.51 9.83
N THR A 385 -6.02 -11.76 8.78
CA THR A 385 -6.36 -10.33 8.89
C THR A 385 -7.87 -10.15 8.72
N LEU A 386 -8.45 -9.20 9.47
CA LEU A 386 -9.89 -8.92 9.45
C LEU A 386 -10.24 -7.73 8.55
N THR A 387 -9.33 -7.30 7.68
CA THR A 387 -9.51 -6.10 6.84
C THR A 387 -10.62 -6.23 5.79
N GLU A 388 -10.98 -7.45 5.38
CA GLU A 388 -12.10 -7.71 4.47
C GLU A 388 -13.43 -8.03 5.18
N MET A 389 -13.45 -8.02 6.52
CA MET A 389 -14.68 -8.20 7.28
C MET A 389 -15.59 -6.95 7.17
N PRO A 390 -16.91 -7.12 7.27
CA PRO A 390 -17.84 -5.99 7.34
C PRO A 390 -17.46 -5.01 8.45
N ARG A 391 -17.43 -3.72 8.11
CA ARG A 391 -17.11 -2.65 9.06
C ARG A 391 -18.26 -2.48 10.05
N VAL A 392 -17.92 -2.30 11.33
CA VAL A 392 -18.88 -2.06 12.40
C VAL A 392 -18.52 -0.74 13.06
N PHE A 393 -19.52 0.12 13.26
CA PHE A 393 -19.42 1.32 14.09
C PHE A 393 -20.81 1.60 14.68
N THR A 394 -20.92 1.58 16.00
CA THR A 394 -22.17 1.85 16.72
C THR A 394 -21.86 2.63 17.98
N LEU A 395 -22.30 3.88 18.02
CA LEU A 395 -22.17 4.76 19.16
C LEU A 395 -23.46 4.74 19.98
N ASP A 396 -23.34 4.44 21.27
CA ASP A 396 -24.39 4.57 22.27
C ASP A 396 -24.05 5.74 23.20
N ALA A 397 -24.67 6.89 22.93
CA ALA A 397 -24.46 8.12 23.69
C ALA A 397 -25.01 8.04 25.13
N GLU A 398 -26.03 7.21 25.38
CA GLU A 398 -26.62 7.04 26.71
C GLU A 398 -25.72 6.17 27.58
N ALA A 399 -25.28 5.03 27.06
CA ALA A 399 -24.33 4.15 27.73
C ALA A 399 -22.89 4.69 27.75
N ARG A 400 -22.61 5.71 26.94
CA ARG A 400 -21.30 6.32 26.67
C ARG A 400 -20.29 5.30 26.19
N THR A 401 -20.66 4.57 25.15
CA THR A 401 -19.84 3.50 24.58
C THR A 401 -19.83 3.54 23.06
N VAL A 402 -18.75 3.06 22.46
CA VAL A 402 -18.66 2.82 21.03
C VAL A 402 -18.27 1.37 20.76
N THR A 403 -19.01 0.70 19.89
CA THR A 403 -18.73 -0.66 19.41
C THR A 403 -18.23 -0.61 17.97
N PHE A 404 -17.15 -1.31 17.65
CA PHE A 404 -16.55 -1.31 16.33
C PHE A 404 -15.81 -2.63 16.01
N ASP A 405 -15.50 -2.85 14.73
CA ASP A 405 -14.79 -4.04 14.27
C ASP A 405 -13.29 -3.99 14.61
N ALA A 406 -12.68 -5.15 14.84
CA ALA A 406 -11.30 -5.26 15.31
C ALA A 406 -10.23 -4.78 14.30
N ALA A 407 -10.58 -4.59 13.01
CA ALA A 407 -9.68 -4.02 12.00
C ALA A 407 -9.66 -2.49 12.01
N THR A 408 -10.42 -1.83 12.90
CA THR A 408 -10.43 -0.37 13.07
C THR A 408 -9.09 0.14 13.64
N ARG A 409 -8.52 1.18 13.01
CA ARG A 409 -7.35 1.90 13.51
C ARG A 409 -7.75 3.04 14.44
N TYR A 410 -6.87 3.44 15.35
CA TYR A 410 -7.16 4.53 16.31
C TYR A 410 -7.51 5.85 15.63
N GLY A 411 -6.82 6.21 14.54
CA GLY A 411 -7.08 7.44 13.79
C GLY A 411 -8.48 7.48 13.20
N ASP A 412 -8.91 6.38 12.57
CA ASP A 412 -10.23 6.26 11.98
C ASP A 412 -11.32 6.35 13.08
N LEU A 413 -11.13 5.65 14.21
CA LEU A 413 -12.04 5.67 15.34
C LEU A 413 -12.12 7.06 15.98
N ALA A 414 -10.97 7.71 16.18
CA ALA A 414 -10.89 9.02 16.82
C ALA A 414 -11.58 10.10 15.99
N ALA A 415 -11.34 10.11 14.67
CA ALA A 415 -12.01 11.03 13.76
C ALA A 415 -13.54 10.82 13.76
N ALA A 416 -14.01 9.56 13.73
CA ALA A 416 -15.44 9.25 13.79
C ALA A 416 -16.09 9.68 15.12
N LEU A 417 -15.43 9.43 16.25
CA LEU A 417 -15.92 9.88 17.57
C LEU A 417 -15.94 11.40 17.70
N GLN A 418 -14.90 12.07 17.22
CA GLN A 418 -14.82 13.53 17.25
C GLN A 418 -15.96 14.18 16.46
N ALA A 419 -16.32 13.62 15.31
CA ALA A 419 -17.45 14.08 14.50
C ALA A 419 -18.80 13.97 15.26
N GLU A 420 -18.93 12.98 16.13
CA GLU A 420 -20.13 12.75 16.96
C GLU A 420 -20.05 13.45 18.34
N GLY A 421 -19.00 14.25 18.60
CA GLY A 421 -18.84 14.97 19.87
C GLY A 421 -18.35 14.11 21.04
N TRP A 422 -17.74 12.96 20.77
CA TRP A 422 -17.15 12.05 21.75
C TRP A 422 -15.64 11.94 21.60
N ALA A 423 -14.99 11.40 22.62
CA ALA A 423 -13.55 11.23 22.69
C ALA A 423 -13.15 9.95 23.41
N LEU A 424 -11.94 9.47 23.10
CA LEU A 424 -11.23 8.53 23.96
C LEU A 424 -10.47 9.31 25.03
N PRO A 425 -10.34 8.77 26.25
CA PRO A 425 -9.59 9.43 27.32
C PRO A 425 -8.07 9.41 27.08
N ASN A 426 -7.56 8.56 26.18
CA ASN A 426 -6.13 8.54 25.88
C ASN A 426 -5.87 7.95 24.49
N MET A 427 -4.70 8.21 23.92
CA MET A 427 -4.24 7.66 22.63
C MET A 427 -2.75 7.32 22.67
N ALA A 428 -2.34 6.39 21.82
CA ALA A 428 -0.92 6.16 21.54
C ALA A 428 -0.32 7.32 20.73
N SER A 429 1.01 7.34 20.59
CA SER A 429 1.72 8.35 19.80
C SER A 429 1.36 8.31 18.29
N LEU A 430 1.04 7.12 17.77
CA LEU A 430 0.72 6.85 16.37
C LEU A 430 -0.74 6.45 16.19
N PRO A 431 -1.51 7.13 15.31
CA PRO A 431 -2.93 6.82 15.11
C PRO A 431 -3.18 5.65 14.14
N HIS A 432 -2.16 5.18 13.42
CA HIS A 432 -2.27 4.20 12.32
C HIS A 432 -2.43 2.73 12.76
N ILE A 433 -2.45 2.47 14.06
CA ILE A 433 -2.46 1.12 14.61
C ILE A 433 -3.86 0.62 14.92
N THR A 434 -4.12 -0.68 14.68
CA THR A 434 -5.40 -1.31 15.00
C THR A 434 -5.65 -1.30 16.51
N VAL A 435 -6.85 -0.90 16.93
CA VAL A 435 -7.22 -0.82 18.35
C VAL A 435 -7.08 -2.17 19.04
N ALA A 436 -7.55 -3.25 18.40
CA ALA A 436 -7.48 -4.61 18.91
C ALA A 436 -6.03 -5.05 19.21
N GLY A 437 -5.11 -4.83 18.26
CA GLY A 437 -3.69 -5.16 18.43
C GLY A 437 -3.00 -4.35 19.53
N SER A 438 -3.37 -3.07 19.66
CA SER A 438 -2.83 -2.20 20.70
C SER A 438 -3.23 -2.64 22.10
N VAL A 439 -4.53 -2.93 22.34
CA VAL A 439 -5.00 -3.36 23.66
C VAL A 439 -4.49 -4.76 23.99
N ALA A 440 -4.33 -5.64 22.99
CA ALA A 440 -3.80 -6.98 23.19
C ALA A 440 -2.37 -7.00 23.77
N THR A 441 -1.59 -5.93 23.57
CA THR A 441 -0.18 -5.82 23.99
C THR A 441 0.07 -4.83 25.13
N GLY A 442 -0.99 -4.22 25.69
CA GLY A 442 -0.86 -3.27 26.80
C GLY A 442 -0.43 -1.86 26.38
N THR A 443 -0.76 -1.45 25.14
CA THR A 443 -0.44 -0.10 24.64
C THR A 443 -1.05 0.99 25.52
N HIS A 444 -0.35 2.12 25.64
CA HIS A 444 -0.74 3.26 26.46
C HIS A 444 -0.35 4.60 25.81
N GLY A 445 -0.97 5.68 26.27
CA GLY A 445 -0.52 7.05 26.05
C GLY A 445 0.35 7.53 27.22
N SER A 446 0.14 8.78 27.66
CA SER A 446 0.77 9.34 28.87
C SER A 446 -0.24 10.09 29.77
N GLY A 447 0.18 10.39 31.00
CA GLY A 447 -0.55 11.14 32.02
C GLY A 447 -0.71 10.37 33.33
N ASN A 448 -0.36 10.99 34.46
CA ASN A 448 -0.37 10.33 35.78
C ASN A 448 -1.76 9.75 36.16
N ALA A 449 -2.83 10.40 35.71
CA ALA A 449 -4.21 9.98 35.96
C ALA A 449 -4.84 9.20 34.80
N ASN A 450 -4.14 9.06 33.66
CA ASN A 450 -4.67 8.38 32.49
C ASN A 450 -4.26 6.91 32.51
N PRO A 451 -5.20 5.97 32.48
CA PRO A 451 -4.86 4.55 32.43
C PRO A 451 -4.40 4.14 31.02
N PRO A 452 -3.80 2.93 30.87
CA PRO A 452 -3.53 2.32 29.57
C PRO A 452 -4.78 2.17 28.71
N LEU A 453 -4.61 2.05 27.39
CA LEU A 453 -5.74 2.05 26.44
C LEU A 453 -6.70 0.88 26.67
N ALA A 454 -6.17 -0.28 27.11
CA ALA A 454 -6.95 -1.46 27.46
C ALA A 454 -8.01 -1.18 28.55
N SER A 455 -7.79 -0.17 29.41
CA SER A 455 -8.72 0.19 30.47
C SER A 455 -10.01 0.81 29.97
N SER A 456 -10.05 1.31 28.73
CA SER A 456 -11.29 1.80 28.12
C SER A 456 -12.17 0.66 27.59
N VAL A 457 -11.66 -0.57 27.48
CA VAL A 457 -12.42 -1.70 26.93
C VAL A 457 -13.52 -2.09 27.92
N ARG A 458 -14.78 -2.00 27.50
CA ARG A 458 -15.96 -2.44 28.25
C ARG A 458 -16.30 -3.89 27.93
N SER A 459 -16.18 -4.28 26.67
CA SER A 459 -16.36 -5.66 26.22
C SER A 459 -15.64 -5.95 24.93
N LEU A 460 -15.41 -7.22 24.65
CA LEU A 460 -14.88 -7.71 23.38
C LEU A 460 -15.51 -9.06 23.04
N GLU A 461 -15.64 -9.35 21.76
CA GLU A 461 -16.06 -10.65 21.26
C GLU A 461 -14.87 -11.33 20.57
N MET A 462 -14.70 -12.64 20.81
CA MET A 462 -13.64 -13.44 20.21
C MET A 462 -14.20 -14.69 19.53
N ALA A 463 -13.62 -15.05 18.39
CA ALA A 463 -13.67 -16.41 17.86
C ALA A 463 -12.63 -17.28 18.59
N LEU A 464 -13.10 -18.32 19.27
CA LEU A 464 -12.30 -19.28 20.04
C LEU A 464 -11.80 -20.43 19.16
N ALA A 465 -10.93 -21.27 19.71
CA ALA A 465 -10.23 -22.33 18.97
C ALA A 465 -11.16 -23.38 18.35
N ASP A 466 -12.34 -23.59 18.94
CA ASP A 466 -13.37 -24.49 18.42
C ASP A 466 -14.31 -23.84 17.38
N GLY A 467 -14.07 -22.57 17.03
CA GLY A 467 -14.90 -21.76 16.16
C GLY A 467 -16.11 -21.11 16.86
N SER A 468 -16.34 -21.36 18.15
CA SER A 468 -17.41 -20.68 18.88
C SER A 468 -17.07 -19.21 19.13
N LEU A 469 -18.09 -18.37 19.25
CA LEU A 469 -17.93 -16.98 19.65
C LEU A 469 -18.18 -16.82 21.15
N ARG A 470 -17.32 -16.07 21.84
CA ARG A 470 -17.51 -15.68 23.24
C ARG A 470 -17.34 -14.19 23.42
N THR A 471 -18.29 -13.55 24.09
CA THR A 471 -18.15 -12.17 24.58
C THR A 471 -17.61 -12.15 25.99
N PHE A 472 -16.62 -11.30 26.26
CA PHE A 472 -16.13 -10.99 27.59
C PHE A 472 -16.56 -9.57 27.96
N ARG A 473 -17.11 -9.36 29.17
CA ARG A 473 -17.57 -8.05 29.65
C ARG A 473 -16.93 -7.67 30.97
N ARG A 474 -16.60 -6.38 31.14
CA ARG A 474 -16.02 -5.86 32.37
C ARG A 474 -16.90 -6.18 33.57
N GLY A 475 -16.29 -6.72 34.63
CA GLY A 475 -16.97 -7.17 35.85
C GLY A 475 -17.43 -8.63 35.84
N GLU A 476 -17.38 -9.31 34.69
CA GLU A 476 -17.54 -10.77 34.62
C GLU A 476 -16.21 -11.47 34.92
N ALA A 477 -16.29 -12.76 35.26
CA ALA A 477 -15.09 -13.59 35.39
C ALA A 477 -14.29 -13.59 34.07
N ASP A 478 -12.97 -13.75 34.19
CA ASP A 478 -12.02 -13.85 33.08
C ASP A 478 -11.80 -12.58 32.25
N PHE A 479 -12.63 -11.54 32.38
CA PHE A 479 -12.53 -10.32 31.57
C PHE A 479 -11.15 -9.65 31.67
N ASP A 480 -10.62 -9.52 32.89
CA ASP A 480 -9.32 -8.89 33.14
C ASP A 480 -8.14 -9.72 32.59
N GLY A 481 -8.38 -10.97 32.22
CA GLY A 481 -7.43 -11.80 31.47
C GLY A 481 -7.63 -11.73 29.95
N ALA A 482 -8.75 -11.18 29.46
CA ALA A 482 -9.13 -11.28 28.05
C ALA A 482 -8.65 -10.10 27.19
N VAL A 483 -8.47 -8.91 27.76
CA VAL A 483 -8.12 -7.71 26.96
C VAL A 483 -6.64 -7.71 26.59
N VAL A 484 -5.74 -7.68 27.58
CA VAL A 484 -4.29 -7.80 27.35
C VAL A 484 -3.95 -9.29 27.30
N SER A 485 -4.25 -9.92 26.17
CA SER A 485 -4.21 -11.38 26.02
C SER A 485 -3.19 -11.87 25.00
N LEU A 486 -2.43 -10.97 24.35
CA LEU A 486 -1.39 -11.32 23.36
C LEU A 486 -1.93 -12.16 22.18
N GLY A 487 -3.25 -12.15 21.98
CA GLY A 487 -3.95 -13.00 21.02
C GLY A 487 -3.81 -14.50 21.32
N ALA A 488 -3.73 -14.90 22.59
CA ALA A 488 -3.58 -16.30 23.01
C ALA A 488 -4.92 -17.00 23.31
N LEU A 489 -6.03 -16.26 23.39
CA LEU A 489 -7.34 -16.80 23.75
C LEU A 489 -8.29 -16.99 22.55
N GLY A 490 -8.03 -16.26 21.46
CA GLY A 490 -8.97 -16.12 20.35
C GLY A 490 -8.62 -14.98 19.41
N ILE A 491 -9.36 -14.89 18.31
CA ILE A 491 -9.33 -13.73 17.40
C ILE A 491 -10.45 -12.78 17.79
N VAL A 492 -10.10 -11.57 18.24
CA VAL A 492 -11.08 -10.52 18.55
C VAL A 492 -11.77 -10.08 17.27
N THR A 493 -13.11 -10.11 17.24
CA THR A 493 -13.93 -9.69 16.10
C THR A 493 -14.44 -8.27 16.28
N THR A 494 -14.94 -7.95 17.48
CA THR A 494 -15.48 -6.62 17.83
C THR A 494 -15.04 -6.20 19.23
N LEU A 495 -14.92 -4.89 19.43
CA LEU A 495 -14.63 -4.28 20.72
C LEU A 495 -15.69 -3.22 21.03
N THR A 496 -15.96 -3.02 22.31
CA THR A 496 -16.72 -1.89 22.83
C THR A 496 -15.86 -1.11 23.82
N LEU A 497 -15.69 0.18 23.59
CA LEU A 497 -14.94 1.08 24.47
C LEU A 497 -15.86 2.06 25.20
N ASP A 498 -15.49 2.44 26.41
CA ASP A 498 -16.01 3.62 27.09
C ASP A 498 -15.52 4.89 26.36
N VAL A 499 -16.40 5.87 26.22
CA VAL A 499 -16.09 7.18 25.63
C VAL A 499 -16.46 8.32 26.59
N ILE A 500 -15.80 9.45 26.44
CA ILE A 500 -16.06 10.69 27.18
C ILE A 500 -16.50 11.80 26.22
N PRO A 501 -17.14 12.88 26.68
CA PRO A 501 -17.43 14.02 25.82
C PRO A 501 -16.17 14.56 25.17
N SER A 502 -16.26 14.99 23.91
CA SER A 502 -15.17 15.65 23.19
C SER A 502 -14.65 16.86 23.98
N PHE A 503 -13.34 17.06 23.93
CA PHE A 503 -12.65 18.11 24.66
C PHE A 503 -11.53 18.72 23.82
N GLN A 504 -11.14 19.93 24.23
CA GLN A 504 -10.05 20.67 23.62
C GLN A 504 -8.74 20.39 24.35
N VAL A 505 -7.66 20.29 23.59
CA VAL A 505 -6.30 20.09 24.08
C VAL A 505 -5.40 21.13 23.42
N ARG A 506 -4.44 21.62 24.18
CA ARG A 506 -3.36 22.47 23.71
C ARG A 506 -2.04 21.77 23.94
N GLN A 507 -1.14 21.82 22.96
CA GLN A 507 0.18 21.21 23.05
C GLN A 507 1.26 22.30 23.10
N ASP A 508 2.06 22.31 24.18
CA ASP A 508 3.19 23.22 24.37
C ASP A 508 4.47 22.40 24.60
N ILE A 509 5.56 22.85 23.96
CA ILE A 509 6.87 22.18 24.00
C ILE A 509 7.87 23.06 24.73
N TYR A 510 8.63 22.46 25.64
CA TYR A 510 9.68 23.12 26.41
C TYR A 510 10.99 22.40 26.10
N GLU A 511 12.02 23.13 25.70
CA GLU A 511 13.30 22.57 25.24
C GLU A 511 14.45 23.08 26.10
N GLY A 512 15.40 22.20 26.41
CA GLY A 512 16.57 22.53 27.22
C GLY A 512 16.30 22.50 28.72
N VAL A 513 15.33 21.69 29.17
CA VAL A 513 15.08 21.50 30.61
C VAL A 513 16.23 20.76 31.28
N SER A 514 16.65 21.18 32.47
CA SER A 514 17.83 20.58 33.12
C SER A 514 17.53 19.18 33.69
N TRP A 515 18.54 18.32 33.70
CA TRP A 515 18.45 17.01 34.36
C TRP A 515 18.11 17.11 35.84
N GLU A 516 18.75 18.03 36.56
CA GLU A 516 18.49 18.23 37.99
C GLU A 516 17.03 18.64 38.23
N GLY A 517 16.52 19.59 37.45
CA GLY A 517 15.14 20.03 37.53
C GLY A 517 14.14 18.89 37.28
N VAL A 518 14.39 18.04 36.28
CA VAL A 518 13.53 16.88 36.01
C VAL A 518 13.60 15.84 37.14
N LEU A 519 14.80 15.53 37.64
CA LEU A 519 14.97 14.50 38.69
C LEU A 519 14.38 14.93 40.04
N GLU A 520 14.46 16.21 40.39
CA GLU A 520 13.91 16.75 41.64
C GLU A 520 12.40 16.91 41.60
N ASN A 521 11.84 17.24 40.42
CA ASN A 521 10.43 17.60 40.27
C ASN A 521 9.64 16.61 39.42
N PHE A 522 10.11 15.36 39.26
CA PHE A 522 9.55 14.38 38.31
C PHE A 522 8.03 14.20 38.44
N GLU A 523 7.54 13.99 39.66
CA GLU A 523 6.11 13.73 39.92
C GLU A 523 5.25 14.97 39.62
N GLU A 524 5.70 16.16 40.06
CA GLU A 524 4.99 17.42 39.79
C GLU A 524 4.99 17.73 38.29
N LEU A 525 6.12 17.54 37.62
CA LEU A 525 6.29 17.78 36.18
C LEU A 525 5.38 16.88 35.34
N THR A 526 5.40 15.57 35.60
CA THR A 526 4.59 14.60 34.85
C THR A 526 3.09 14.71 35.14
N GLY A 527 2.72 15.30 36.29
CA GLY A 527 1.35 15.64 36.67
C GLY A 527 0.88 17.04 36.25
N ALA A 528 1.72 17.86 35.63
CA ALA A 528 1.43 19.27 35.37
C ALA A 528 0.39 19.51 34.25
N ALA A 529 0.12 18.51 33.41
CA ALA A 529 -0.86 18.59 32.33
C ALA A 529 -1.65 17.28 32.21
N TYR A 530 -2.63 17.25 31.30
CA TYR A 530 -3.43 16.05 31.06
C TYR A 530 -2.56 14.87 30.60
N SER A 531 -1.58 15.13 29.74
CA SER A 531 -0.57 14.17 29.31
C SER A 531 0.78 14.88 29.18
N VAL A 532 1.82 14.31 29.76
CA VAL A 532 3.20 14.83 29.67
C VAL A 532 4.12 13.73 29.15
N SER A 533 4.91 14.05 28.12
CA SER A 533 5.99 13.19 27.64
C SER A 533 7.32 13.92 27.79
N LEU A 534 8.31 13.24 28.36
CA LEU A 534 9.69 13.76 28.43
C LEU A 534 10.54 13.04 27.38
N PHE A 535 11.34 13.76 26.62
CA PHE A 535 12.22 13.17 25.59
C PHE A 535 13.68 13.48 25.86
N THR A 536 14.54 12.47 25.70
CA THR A 536 15.97 12.58 25.97
C THR A 536 16.81 11.71 25.04
N ARG A 537 18.05 12.12 24.78
CA ARG A 537 19.10 11.27 24.20
C ARG A 537 20.08 10.73 25.25
N TRP A 538 19.81 10.96 26.53
CA TRP A 538 20.58 10.53 27.71
C TRP A 538 21.96 11.16 27.90
N ALA A 539 22.73 11.32 26.84
CA ALA A 539 24.10 11.83 26.86
C ALA A 539 24.19 13.37 26.87
N ASP A 540 23.10 14.06 26.50
CA ASP A 540 23.05 15.51 26.41
C ASP A 540 23.25 16.19 27.78
N GLU A 541 23.78 17.42 27.76
CA GLU A 541 24.02 18.21 28.98
C GLU A 541 22.71 18.52 29.71
N ASP A 542 21.65 18.82 28.95
CA ASP A 542 20.28 18.97 29.41
C ASP A 542 19.47 17.67 29.21
N PHE A 543 18.26 17.62 29.77
CA PHE A 543 17.39 16.43 29.66
C PHE A 543 16.81 16.30 28.25
N GLY A 544 16.54 17.40 27.55
CA GLY A 544 15.92 17.44 26.24
C GLY A 544 14.57 18.18 26.23
N LEU A 545 13.51 17.50 25.80
CA LEU A 545 12.19 18.11 25.54
C LEU A 545 11.15 17.68 26.58
N VAL A 546 10.22 18.59 26.89
CA VAL A 546 8.97 18.28 27.58
C VAL A 546 7.81 18.65 26.68
N TRP A 547 6.98 17.66 26.34
CA TRP A 547 5.75 17.85 25.57
C TRP A 547 4.58 17.79 26.55
N MET A 548 3.91 18.93 26.73
CA MET A 548 2.73 19.06 27.59
C MET A 548 1.47 19.18 26.76
N LYS A 549 0.51 18.29 27.01
CA LYS A 549 -0.82 18.29 26.40
C LYS A 549 -1.82 18.66 27.48
N SER A 550 -2.35 19.87 27.41
CA SER A 550 -3.11 20.50 28.48
C SER A 550 -4.58 20.68 28.07
N THR A 551 -5.49 20.36 28.98
CA THR A 551 -6.94 20.64 28.84
C THR A 551 -7.36 21.92 29.55
N GLN A 552 -6.40 22.57 30.22
CA GLN A 552 -6.50 23.86 30.90
C GLN A 552 -5.29 24.71 30.53
N GLU A 553 -5.28 25.98 30.92
CA GLU A 553 -4.13 26.86 30.63
C GLU A 553 -2.86 26.32 31.32
N PRO A 554 -1.79 26.01 30.57
CA PRO A 554 -0.56 25.47 31.13
C PRO A 554 0.24 26.54 31.89
N PRO A 555 1.21 26.14 32.73
CA PRO A 555 2.15 27.08 33.34
C PRO A 555 2.96 27.83 32.26
N ALA A 556 3.22 29.12 32.52
CA ALA A 556 3.96 29.98 31.59
C ALA A 556 5.40 29.49 31.36
N GLU A 557 6.00 28.93 32.41
CA GLU A 557 7.33 28.32 32.39
C GLU A 557 7.29 26.97 33.11
N VAL A 558 8.15 26.06 32.66
CA VAL A 558 8.40 24.79 33.32
C VAL A 558 9.89 24.65 33.54
N LEU A 559 10.28 24.44 34.80
CA LEU A 559 11.69 24.35 35.22
C LEU A 559 12.54 25.55 34.71
N GLY A 560 11.96 26.75 34.68
CA GLY A 560 12.61 27.98 34.21
C GLY A 560 12.72 28.12 32.68
N VAL A 561 12.08 27.22 31.92
CA VAL A 561 12.03 27.26 30.46
C VAL A 561 10.65 27.72 30.00
N SER A 562 10.59 28.65 29.05
CA SER A 562 9.35 29.09 28.41
C SER A 562 8.95 28.15 27.26
N ALA A 563 7.64 27.99 27.04
CA ALA A 563 7.11 27.20 25.92
C ALA A 563 7.51 27.79 24.55
N ARG A 564 7.90 26.92 23.62
CA ARG A 564 8.11 27.26 22.21
C ARG A 564 6.79 27.67 21.56
N ARG A 565 6.88 28.61 20.61
CA ARG A 565 5.73 29.10 19.80
C ARG A 565 5.72 28.55 18.38
N GLU A 566 6.86 28.06 17.93
CA GLU A 566 7.01 27.35 16.67
C GLU A 566 6.82 25.86 16.88
N ASP A 567 6.29 25.19 15.87
CA ASP A 567 6.17 23.73 15.86
C ASP A 567 7.55 23.11 15.60
N ILE A 568 7.85 22.02 16.30
CA ILE A 568 9.06 21.23 16.08
C ILE A 568 8.70 19.77 15.76
N GLY A 569 9.54 19.10 14.98
CA GLY A 569 9.43 17.66 14.80
C GLY A 569 10.10 16.89 15.94
N LEU A 570 9.88 15.59 15.97
CA LEU A 570 10.52 14.68 16.92
C LEU A 570 11.77 14.05 16.30
N ALA A 571 12.82 13.84 17.09
CA ALA A 571 14.07 13.18 16.67
C ALA A 571 14.74 13.81 15.42
N GLY A 572 14.63 15.13 15.25
CA GLY A 572 15.18 15.85 14.09
C GLY A 572 14.34 15.73 12.81
N GLY A 573 13.15 15.12 12.89
CA GLY A 573 12.20 15.07 11.78
C GLY A 573 11.54 16.42 11.47
N PRO A 574 10.92 16.57 10.29
CA PRO A 574 10.15 17.74 9.91
C PRO A 574 8.96 18.05 10.85
N PRO A 575 8.72 19.33 11.25
CA PRO A 575 7.62 19.71 12.14
C PRO A 575 6.22 19.36 11.65
N GLU A 576 6.00 19.35 10.33
CA GLU A 576 4.72 19.04 9.70
C GLU A 576 4.20 17.62 9.98
N PHE A 577 5.10 16.71 10.39
CA PHE A 577 4.76 15.35 10.77
C PHE A 577 4.13 15.27 12.16
N ALA A 578 4.46 16.22 13.03
CA ALA A 578 3.95 16.27 14.39
C ALA A 578 2.57 16.96 14.46
N THR A 579 1.77 16.59 15.45
CA THR A 579 0.54 17.32 15.78
C THR A 579 0.88 18.77 16.15
N GLU A 580 -0.04 19.70 15.84
CA GLU A 580 0.19 21.13 16.03
C GLU A 580 0.57 21.51 17.47
N GLN A 581 1.48 22.47 17.60
CA GLN A 581 2.07 22.91 18.88
C GLN A 581 1.87 24.43 19.05
N GLY A 582 2.84 25.10 19.67
CA GLY A 582 2.93 26.56 19.71
C GLY A 582 1.84 27.24 20.54
N GLY A 583 1.14 26.49 21.40
CA GLY A 583 0.08 27.00 22.25
C GLY A 583 -1.29 27.13 21.58
N ARG A 584 -1.52 26.38 20.50
CA ARG A 584 -2.81 26.36 19.78
C ARG A 584 -3.73 25.27 20.32
N TRP A 585 -4.94 25.67 20.72
CA TRP A 585 -6.02 24.76 21.06
C TRP A 585 -6.51 24.00 19.82
N GLY A 586 -6.84 22.72 19.98
CA GLY A 586 -7.45 21.88 18.97
C GLY A 586 -8.20 20.71 19.60
N SER A 587 -8.84 19.89 18.79
CA SER A 587 -9.54 18.70 19.27
C SER A 587 -8.55 17.64 19.78
N TRP A 588 -8.99 16.83 20.75
CA TRP A 588 -8.21 15.78 21.38
C TRP A 588 -7.56 14.81 20.39
N ASP A 589 -8.26 14.42 19.31
CA ASP A 589 -7.78 13.49 18.28
C ASP A 589 -6.63 14.06 17.45
N GLN A 590 -6.53 15.40 17.38
CA GLN A 590 -5.47 16.12 16.67
C GLN A 590 -4.34 16.60 17.59
N ARG A 591 -4.35 16.21 18.87
CA ARG A 591 -3.40 16.67 19.89
C ARG A 591 -2.85 15.56 20.76
N LEU A 592 -3.64 14.55 21.13
CA LEU A 592 -3.19 13.42 21.95
C LEU A 592 -2.16 12.53 21.23
N PRO A 593 -2.28 12.23 19.92
CA PRO A 593 -1.18 11.64 19.17
C PRO A 593 -0.01 12.61 19.05
N HIS A 594 1.21 12.08 18.87
CA HIS A 594 2.38 12.91 18.56
C HIS A 594 2.46 13.21 17.06
N PHE A 595 1.95 12.30 16.22
CA PHE A 595 1.99 12.40 14.77
C PHE A 595 0.59 12.60 14.19
N ARG A 596 0.51 13.36 13.09
CA ARG A 596 -0.75 13.59 12.36
C ARG A 596 -1.23 12.31 11.67
N LEU A 597 -2.54 12.17 11.50
CA LEU A 597 -3.13 11.04 10.78
C LEU A 597 -2.76 11.03 9.30
N ASP A 598 -2.55 12.19 8.67
CA ASP A 598 -2.21 12.25 7.25
C ASP A 598 -0.76 11.85 6.95
N PHE A 599 0.00 11.50 8.00
CA PHE A 599 1.41 11.18 7.88
C PHE A 599 1.78 9.90 8.63
N THR A 600 2.44 8.98 7.93
CA THR A 600 3.03 7.78 8.54
C THR A 600 4.52 8.04 8.74
N PRO A 601 4.99 8.39 9.96
CA PRO A 601 6.42 8.62 10.20
C PRO A 601 7.22 7.34 10.03
N SER A 602 8.37 7.51 9.36
CA SER A 602 9.38 6.49 9.00
C SER A 602 8.83 5.30 8.19
N ASN A 603 9.54 4.91 7.12
CA ASN A 603 9.23 3.69 6.35
C ASN A 603 9.67 2.42 7.12
N GLY A 604 9.50 2.37 8.44
CA GLY A 604 9.87 1.23 9.27
C GLY A 604 11.37 1.11 9.61
N ASP A 605 12.19 2.12 9.34
CA ASP A 605 13.65 2.11 9.62
C ASP A 605 14.00 2.33 11.10
N GLU A 606 13.27 1.68 12.02
CA GLU A 606 13.49 1.81 13.47
C GLU A 606 13.22 0.49 14.22
N LEU A 607 13.73 0.40 15.45
CA LEU A 607 13.35 -0.62 16.41
C LEU A 607 12.81 0.06 17.67
N GLN A 608 11.96 -0.64 18.42
CA GLN A 608 11.44 -0.09 19.67
C GLN A 608 11.58 -1.05 20.84
N SER A 609 11.95 -0.50 21.98
CA SER A 609 11.90 -1.14 23.30
C SER A 609 11.13 -0.27 24.27
N GLU A 610 10.51 -0.86 25.29
CA GLU A 610 9.93 -0.12 26.39
C GLU A 610 9.86 -0.97 27.66
N TYR A 611 10.20 -0.35 28.78
CA TYR A 611 10.16 -0.96 30.10
C TYR A 611 9.25 -0.14 31.02
N LEU A 612 8.29 -0.80 31.64
CA LEU A 612 7.25 -0.21 32.49
C LEU A 612 7.54 -0.49 33.96
N LEU A 613 7.94 0.55 34.70
CA LEU A 613 8.37 0.49 36.09
C LEU A 613 7.29 1.04 37.04
N PRO A 614 7.24 0.63 38.31
CA PRO A 614 6.52 1.37 39.34
C PRO A 614 6.94 2.85 39.32
N ARG A 615 5.97 3.78 39.30
CA ARG A 615 6.25 5.23 39.15
C ARG A 615 7.16 5.77 40.26
N GLU A 616 7.06 5.23 41.47
CA GLU A 616 7.93 5.56 42.61
C GLU A 616 9.43 5.31 42.34
N ASN A 617 9.77 4.43 41.38
CA ASN A 617 11.14 4.13 40.98
C ASN A 617 11.62 4.94 39.76
N ALA A 618 10.83 5.90 39.27
CA ALA A 618 11.15 6.66 38.05
C ALA A 618 12.52 7.37 38.13
N VAL A 619 12.76 8.13 39.19
CA VAL A 619 14.01 8.91 39.35
C VAL A 619 15.23 8.01 39.43
N GLU A 620 15.12 6.87 40.13
CA GLU A 620 16.19 5.89 40.20
C GLU A 620 16.44 5.22 38.84
N GLY A 621 15.38 4.86 38.12
CA GLY A 621 15.48 4.35 36.75
C GLY A 621 16.19 5.34 35.83
N LEU A 622 15.82 6.62 35.86
CA LEU A 622 16.42 7.67 35.03
C LEU A 622 17.92 7.78 35.28
N ARG A 623 18.35 7.73 36.55
CA ARG A 623 19.78 7.75 36.91
C ARG A 623 20.52 6.54 36.36
N ARG A 624 19.94 5.34 36.44
CA ARG A 624 20.56 4.12 35.91
C ARG A 624 20.69 4.13 34.40
N MET A 625 19.67 4.58 33.68
CA MET A 625 19.74 4.71 32.22
C MET A 625 20.73 5.79 31.80
N ARG A 626 20.78 6.92 32.49
CA ARG A 626 21.79 7.96 32.23
C ARG A 626 23.22 7.45 32.47
N ALA A 627 23.44 6.57 33.44
CA ALA A 627 24.74 5.93 33.64
C ALA A 627 25.18 5.04 32.45
N LEU A 628 24.22 4.58 31.64
CA LEU A 628 24.46 3.82 30.41
C LEU A 628 24.42 4.70 29.14
N ALA A 629 24.39 6.03 29.27
CA ALA A 629 24.21 6.94 28.13
C ALA A 629 25.21 6.70 26.99
N ALA A 630 26.47 6.40 27.30
CA ALA A 630 27.50 6.12 26.30
C ALA A 630 27.27 4.82 25.50
N GLU A 631 26.54 3.85 26.06
CA GLU A 631 26.13 2.62 25.36
C GLU A 631 24.82 2.83 24.59
N ILE A 632 23.91 3.68 25.09
CA ILE A 632 22.58 3.95 24.54
C ILE A 632 22.65 4.89 23.31
N GLU A 633 23.33 6.03 23.44
CA GLU A 633 23.28 7.14 22.48
C GLU A 633 23.63 6.74 21.04
N PRO A 634 24.67 5.90 20.77
CA PRO A 634 25.06 5.55 19.40
C PRO A 634 24.02 4.73 18.64
N LEU A 635 23.04 4.16 19.34
CA LEU A 635 21.97 3.34 18.79
C LEU A 635 20.61 4.05 18.83
N LEU A 636 20.51 5.22 19.48
CA LEU A 636 19.24 5.85 19.82
C LEU A 636 18.84 6.95 18.83
N LEU A 637 17.61 6.89 18.34
CA LEU A 637 16.94 8.01 17.70
C LEU A 637 16.40 8.97 18.77
N ILE A 638 15.55 8.46 19.66
CA ILE A 638 15.04 9.21 20.81
C ILE A 638 14.53 8.27 21.90
N SER A 639 14.61 8.68 23.16
CA SER A 639 13.91 8.03 24.26
C SER A 639 12.75 8.90 24.73
N GLU A 640 11.62 8.26 25.06
CA GLU A 640 10.42 8.91 25.59
C GLU A 640 10.09 8.33 26.96
N ILE A 641 9.86 9.21 27.94
CA ILE A 641 9.43 8.87 29.29
C ILE A 641 7.98 9.31 29.48
N ARG A 642 7.12 8.35 29.82
CA ARG A 642 5.67 8.54 29.98
C ARG A 642 5.18 7.98 31.28
N THR A 643 4.03 8.44 31.75
CA THR A 643 3.38 7.95 32.96
C THR A 643 1.97 7.48 32.68
N MET A 644 1.48 6.55 33.49
CA MET A 644 0.10 6.06 33.40
C MET A 644 -0.39 5.62 34.77
N ALA A 645 -1.71 5.72 34.96
CA ALA A 645 -2.39 5.15 36.11
C ALA A 645 -2.35 3.61 36.06
N ALA A 646 -2.69 2.99 37.20
CA ALA A 646 -2.86 1.55 37.29
C ALA A 646 -4.04 1.05 36.43
N ASP A 647 -3.97 -0.21 36.00
CA ASP A 647 -5.12 -0.97 35.49
C ASP A 647 -5.24 -2.33 36.20
N GLU A 648 -6.29 -3.08 35.85
CA GLU A 648 -6.58 -4.40 36.44
C GLU A 648 -6.25 -5.58 35.50
N GLN A 649 -5.78 -5.30 34.28
CA GLN A 649 -5.55 -6.32 33.26
C GLN A 649 -4.36 -7.20 33.65
N TRP A 650 -4.54 -8.52 33.67
CA TRP A 650 -3.59 -9.46 34.31
C TRP A 650 -2.18 -9.43 33.73
N LEU A 651 -2.07 -9.20 32.42
CA LEU A 651 -0.79 -9.12 31.69
C LEU A 651 -0.39 -7.69 31.31
N SER A 652 -1.05 -6.66 31.84
CA SER A 652 -0.65 -5.27 31.58
C SER A 652 0.63 -4.90 32.30
N GLY A 653 1.49 -4.10 31.66
CA GLY A 653 2.66 -3.51 32.30
C GLY A 653 2.29 -2.62 33.50
N ALA A 654 1.09 -2.04 33.49
CA ALA A 654 0.57 -1.19 34.57
C ALA A 654 -0.36 -1.92 35.56
N SER A 655 -0.45 -3.25 35.47
CA SER A 655 -1.35 -4.05 36.31
C SER A 655 -1.07 -3.81 37.79
N GLY A 656 -2.09 -3.30 38.50
CA GLY A 656 -2.13 -3.04 39.94
C GLY A 656 -1.23 -1.93 40.44
N ARG A 657 -0.64 -1.09 39.57
CA ARG A 657 0.30 -0.04 40.00
C ARG A 657 0.41 1.15 39.05
N GLU A 658 0.55 2.34 39.61
CA GLU A 658 0.96 3.53 38.86
C GLU A 658 2.34 3.29 38.25
N THR A 659 2.50 3.69 36.99
CA THR A 659 3.61 3.22 36.17
C THR A 659 4.28 4.36 35.42
N VAL A 660 5.59 4.21 35.21
CA VAL A 660 6.40 5.02 34.29
C VAL A 660 6.95 4.11 33.19
N GLY A 661 6.77 4.50 31.93
CA GLY A 661 7.30 3.82 30.76
C GLY A 661 8.57 4.49 30.26
N PHE A 662 9.65 3.72 30.13
CA PHE A 662 10.90 4.13 29.52
C PHE A 662 10.96 3.55 28.13
N HIS A 663 10.56 4.34 27.14
CA HIS A 663 10.54 3.96 25.75
C HIS A 663 11.83 4.38 25.05
N PHE A 664 12.33 3.52 24.18
CA PHE A 664 13.47 3.77 23.33
C PHE A 664 13.08 3.49 21.88
N THR A 665 13.31 4.46 21.01
CA THR A 665 13.29 4.29 19.56
C THR A 665 14.73 4.25 19.08
N TRP A 666 15.14 3.10 18.55
CA TRP A 666 16.49 2.81 18.12
C TRP A 666 16.62 2.97 16.61
N LEU A 667 17.84 3.26 16.15
CA LEU A 667 18.26 2.95 14.80
C LEU A 667 18.05 1.44 14.55
N GLN A 668 17.77 1.06 13.30
CA GLN A 668 17.51 -0.33 12.91
C GLN A 668 18.79 -1.20 12.87
N ARG A 669 19.58 -1.20 13.96
CA ARG A 669 20.83 -1.94 14.15
C ARG A 669 20.57 -3.16 15.02
N GLU A 670 19.80 -4.09 14.47
CA GLU A 670 19.24 -5.28 15.14
C GLU A 670 20.22 -5.99 16.09
N ALA A 671 21.40 -6.39 15.61
CA ALA A 671 22.36 -7.15 16.41
C ALA A 671 22.92 -6.35 17.60
N GLU A 672 23.10 -5.05 17.44
CA GLU A 672 23.69 -4.18 18.45
C GLU A 672 22.64 -3.80 19.50
N VAL A 673 21.41 -3.50 19.06
CA VAL A 673 20.28 -3.29 19.96
C VAL A 673 20.05 -4.56 20.78
N ALA A 674 19.97 -5.74 20.15
CA ALA A 674 19.78 -7.00 20.85
C ALA A 674 20.87 -7.29 21.90
N ALA A 675 22.12 -6.91 21.64
CA ALA A 675 23.22 -7.03 22.60
C ALA A 675 23.11 -6.04 23.78
N LEU A 676 22.48 -4.88 23.57
CA LEU A 676 22.29 -3.87 24.61
C LEU A 676 21.10 -4.18 25.54
N LEU A 677 20.03 -4.80 25.05
CA LEU A 677 18.81 -5.03 25.85
C LEU A 677 19.06 -5.73 27.20
N PRO A 678 19.88 -6.80 27.30
CA PRO A 678 20.20 -7.41 28.59
C PRO A 678 20.85 -6.45 29.60
N ARG A 679 21.64 -5.48 29.12
CA ARG A 679 22.29 -4.45 29.95
C ARG A 679 21.26 -3.48 30.54
N LEU A 680 20.26 -3.08 29.75
CA LEU A 680 19.17 -2.25 30.22
C LEU A 680 18.33 -3.01 31.26
N GLU A 681 18.02 -4.27 30.97
CA GLU A 681 17.24 -5.15 31.84
C GLU A 681 17.93 -5.43 33.18
N GLU A 682 19.26 -5.61 33.20
CA GLU A 682 20.04 -5.75 34.43
C GLU A 682 19.81 -4.56 35.39
N GLN A 683 19.61 -3.37 34.85
CA GLN A 683 19.37 -2.16 35.63
C GLN A 683 17.90 -1.97 36.03
N LEU A 684 16.97 -2.31 35.13
CA LEU A 684 15.56 -1.96 35.25
C LEU A 684 14.70 -3.08 35.88
N LEU A 685 14.96 -4.36 35.57
CA LEU A 685 14.18 -5.47 36.14
C LEU A 685 14.22 -5.51 37.68
N PRO A 686 15.36 -5.24 38.36
CA PRO A 686 15.39 -5.17 39.82
C PRO A 686 14.51 -4.06 40.42
N LEU A 687 14.15 -3.04 39.63
CA LEU A 687 13.21 -1.98 40.02
C LEU A 687 11.75 -2.37 39.76
N GLY A 688 11.51 -3.61 39.34
CA GLY A 688 10.18 -4.15 39.03
C GLY A 688 9.70 -3.83 37.62
N ALA A 689 10.61 -3.52 36.68
CA ALA A 689 10.25 -3.24 35.29
C ALA A 689 9.56 -4.43 34.62
N ARG A 690 8.53 -4.15 33.83
CA ARG A 690 7.85 -5.08 32.93
C ARG A 690 8.12 -4.66 31.49
N PRO A 691 8.64 -5.52 30.61
CA PRO A 691 8.82 -5.15 29.21
C PRO A 691 7.47 -5.02 28.49
N HIS A 692 7.37 -4.10 27.53
CA HIS A 692 6.18 -3.96 26.68
C HIS A 692 6.11 -5.10 25.66
N TRP A 693 5.00 -5.84 25.64
CA TRP A 693 4.86 -7.08 24.85
C TRP A 693 5.05 -6.91 23.34
N GLY A 694 4.58 -5.79 22.79
CA GLY A 694 4.71 -5.47 21.36
C GLY A 694 6.10 -4.97 20.94
N LYS A 695 7.09 -4.89 21.85
CA LYS A 695 8.40 -4.28 21.62
C LYS A 695 9.54 -5.27 21.88
N ARG A 696 10.77 -4.86 21.58
CA ARG A 696 11.99 -5.66 21.80
C ARG A 696 12.40 -5.63 23.28
N PHE A 697 12.65 -6.82 23.81
CA PHE A 697 13.25 -7.08 25.13
C PHE A 697 13.99 -8.43 25.04
N ALA A 698 14.86 -8.75 26.00
CA ALA A 698 15.69 -9.95 26.00
C ALA A 698 15.29 -10.98 27.08
N THR A 699 14.68 -10.54 28.18
CA THR A 699 14.31 -11.43 29.28
C THR A 699 13.20 -12.42 28.89
N THR A 700 13.38 -13.69 29.27
CA THR A 700 12.35 -14.74 29.19
C THR A 700 11.72 -15.02 30.56
N GLU A 701 12.33 -14.53 31.65
CA GLU A 701 11.92 -14.79 33.03
C GLU A 701 10.84 -13.79 33.50
N ILE A 702 9.64 -13.89 32.93
CA ILE A 702 8.54 -12.95 33.21
C ILE A 702 7.58 -13.37 34.32
N ALA A 703 7.58 -14.64 34.72
CA ALA A 703 6.57 -15.18 35.63
C ALA A 703 6.54 -14.46 36.99
N SER A 704 7.70 -14.02 37.47
CA SER A 704 7.83 -13.25 38.71
C SER A 704 7.31 -11.81 38.59
N LEU A 705 7.19 -11.27 37.37
CA LEU A 705 6.78 -9.90 37.11
C LEU A 705 5.25 -9.74 37.06
N TYR A 706 4.52 -10.83 36.77
CA TYR A 706 3.08 -10.84 36.54
C TYR A 706 2.36 -11.77 37.53
N PRO A 707 1.85 -11.25 38.67
CA PRO A 707 1.25 -12.07 39.74
C PRO A 707 0.07 -12.95 39.29
N ARG A 708 -0.65 -12.54 38.24
CA ARG A 708 -1.83 -13.23 37.69
C ARG A 708 -1.51 -14.08 36.46
N LEU A 709 -0.23 -14.31 36.13
CA LEU A 709 0.16 -15.13 34.98
C LEU A 709 -0.42 -16.55 35.05
N GLY A 710 -0.43 -17.17 36.24
CA GLY A 710 -1.00 -18.50 36.44
C GLY A 710 -2.51 -18.58 36.18
N ASP A 711 -3.26 -17.50 36.48
CA ASP A 711 -4.68 -17.42 36.15
C ASP A 711 -4.89 -17.27 34.65
N PHE A 712 -4.06 -16.47 33.99
CA PHE A 712 -4.11 -16.29 32.54
C PHE A 712 -3.82 -17.59 31.80
N THR A 713 -2.75 -18.31 32.16
CA THR A 713 -2.37 -19.56 31.48
C THR A 713 -3.41 -20.66 31.69
N ARG A 714 -4.06 -20.70 32.87
CA ARG A 714 -5.22 -21.56 33.11
C ARG A 714 -6.38 -21.21 32.19
N LEU A 715 -6.76 -19.93 32.11
CA LEU A 715 -7.83 -19.47 31.21
C LEU A 715 -7.53 -19.82 29.75
N ALA A 716 -6.29 -19.59 29.30
CA ALA A 716 -5.88 -19.91 27.93
C ALA A 716 -6.01 -21.41 27.63
N LYS A 717 -5.60 -22.28 28.55
CA LYS A 717 -5.75 -23.74 28.40
C LYS A 717 -7.21 -24.20 28.42
N GLU A 718 -8.06 -23.54 29.21
CA GLU A 718 -9.49 -23.84 29.25
C GLU A 718 -10.18 -23.48 27.93
N LEU A 719 -9.78 -22.40 27.26
CA LEU A 719 -10.38 -21.93 25.99
C LEU A 719 -9.72 -22.50 24.74
N ASP A 720 -8.46 -22.87 24.83
CA ASP A 720 -7.67 -23.43 23.74
C ASP A 720 -6.79 -24.59 24.25
N PRO A 721 -7.40 -25.77 24.54
CA PRO A 721 -6.65 -26.92 25.05
C PRO A 721 -5.55 -27.41 24.10
N LYS A 722 -5.75 -27.23 22.78
CA LYS A 722 -4.81 -27.67 21.74
C LYS A 722 -3.67 -26.67 21.52
N GLY A 723 -3.80 -25.44 22.00
CA GLY A 723 -2.84 -24.38 21.73
C GLY A 723 -2.88 -23.89 20.27
N THR A 724 -4.05 -23.87 19.64
CA THR A 724 -4.30 -23.31 18.31
C THR A 724 -3.77 -21.87 18.19
N PHE A 725 -3.83 -21.04 19.24
CA PHE A 725 -3.32 -19.66 19.23
C PHE A 725 -1.90 -19.51 19.79
N ARG A 726 -1.28 -20.61 20.27
CA ARG A 726 0.09 -20.58 20.82
C ARG A 726 1.10 -20.47 19.68
N ASN A 727 2.17 -19.73 19.91
CA ASN A 727 3.35 -19.64 19.05
C ASN A 727 4.62 -19.72 19.91
N THR A 728 5.80 -19.72 19.28
CA THR A 728 7.09 -19.79 19.99
C THR A 728 7.20 -18.71 21.07
N PHE A 729 6.79 -17.48 20.76
CA PHE A 729 6.81 -16.38 21.72
C PHE A 729 5.95 -16.66 22.96
N LEU A 730 4.69 -17.09 22.78
CA LEU A 730 3.81 -17.40 23.91
C LEU A 730 4.29 -18.63 24.69
N ASP A 731 4.87 -19.61 23.99
CA ASP A 731 5.46 -20.79 24.62
C ASP A 731 6.62 -20.38 25.53
N GLU A 732 7.56 -19.59 25.03
CA GLU A 732 8.71 -19.10 25.83
C GLU A 732 8.28 -18.20 26.98
N MET A 733 7.35 -17.28 26.75
CA MET A 733 6.99 -16.26 27.73
C MET A 733 5.97 -16.77 28.76
N LEU A 734 4.90 -17.45 28.34
CA LEU A 734 3.76 -17.74 29.20
C LEU A 734 3.66 -19.19 29.66
N PHE A 735 4.00 -20.15 28.79
CA PHE A 735 3.72 -21.57 29.03
C PHE A 735 4.97 -22.41 29.38
N GLY A 736 6.18 -21.88 29.15
CA GLY A 736 7.43 -22.60 29.33
C GLY A 736 7.57 -23.80 28.40
N SER A 737 8.32 -24.82 28.83
CA SER A 737 8.55 -26.06 28.08
C SER A 737 7.39 -27.07 28.13
N GLU A 738 6.19 -26.64 28.53
CA GLU A 738 5.02 -27.52 28.58
C GLU A 738 4.54 -27.91 27.17
N PRO A 739 4.43 -29.23 26.88
CA PRO A 739 3.96 -29.70 25.57
C PRO A 739 2.52 -29.25 25.29
N ARG A 740 2.18 -29.17 23.99
CA ARG A 740 0.80 -29.04 23.51
C ARG A 740 0.15 -30.44 23.56
N ASP A 741 -1.12 -30.51 23.99
CA ASP A 741 -1.87 -31.78 24.11
C ASP A 741 -2.30 -32.37 22.76
#